data_AF-A0A932R930-F1
#
_entry.id   AF-A0A932R930-F1
#
_cell.length_a   1.000
_cell.length_b   1.000
_cell.length_c   1.000
_cell.angle_alpha   90.00
_cell.angle_beta   90.00
_cell.angle_gamma   90.00
#
_symmetry.space_group_name_H-M   'P 1'
#
loop_
_entity.id
_entity.type
_entity.pdbx_description
1 polymer ?
#
loop_
_entity_poly.entity_id
_entity_poly.type
_entity_poly.pdbx_seq_one_letter_code
_entity_poly.pdbx_strand_id
1 'polypeptide(L)'
;MRLTSQGFTLIATLLLLLLLSGIAIGLMMMVNTEGKVGGADLQNNVAYHNAEGAIENMTSDLSAMFKSVQSPQPGDICALSSKQPYIAGVTWKDYDVRPTTGCTAPLPKNNYGQIQSGPNKDLYAQIVPVTMLVTAAQTGGQEVSMMRTAQVALIPVFQFGVFSDSDVGFYASPNLNFAGRVHTNGDLYVGVANSAQLTFHDKLTAFGNVVRQNLPNGLASSSYNNTGTVLIPTASQGCDGAKPACRAIALTEGSVTGMGGKPPQSSQNASWPSISLSTYNSKIIDGNYGNTGGTGAKNLALPFVNGTTFPFEIIRRPQPTDSVGLSQSREYNLAQIHVLLADDPAEFPGGAQPTDVRLANVANPGPDYTRGVPVPIAGLPATRRTYFAEGSTVVGLFNRDTTGIAACLTNANQAAIPLDWPNQPAAAGANQTLVPIAPVAAPLLPPAGSGTWNLLDGYLRVEYRNTAGDWIPVTREWLELGFARGTTPPTLSGNNAPAVGTNPVHPNAILILQQPADRNANGTVNGMVGAQAADLAGAGCMNPTPAPRPAELQTDATTASVLYGDFSQASSVTRTNWYPINFYDAREGEPRDIKQIAPNTNSCTANGVMNAVEIDVGNLKQWLWGTAGFGAIGPNVDFAVQNGWVLYFSDRRGMLPNPNAANVKTGDSGLEDSINRATAAGAPDGVLDPIPAGKTLSPEDVNQSGLLDSFGAKNMGLGFYNTAAPNIGNINAAILAAAPDNPYSPRINTCSTTARKNWVSGARHGLKLVDGALGNVPVRKDLVTAAKPLIGGFTVASENPVYIQGNYNSDATDPIWAGGNDVISKHANAAVIADAVTILSNQWYDRISMTATPTVADTRPAATTYYRVAIAAGKNMNFPFPNWESGTNFGFGTDGGVHNFLRFLESWNGVNLNYEGSLVSLYYSTYNTGAFKCCTYAVYRPPVRNYVFDPDFATPEGLPPGTPAFKDVDTLGYRQLFAVRDK
;
A
#
# COMPACT_ATOMS: atom_id res chain seq x y z
N MET A 1 64.03 108.70 26.96
CA MET A 1 64.18 107.30 27.39
C MET A 1 63.24 106.45 26.53
N ARG A 2 63.77 105.84 25.46
CA ARG A 2 63.07 104.91 24.57
C ARG A 2 63.48 103.50 24.99
N LEU A 3 62.54 102.63 25.30
CA LEU A 3 62.75 101.18 25.39
C LEU A 3 61.63 100.47 24.62
N THR A 4 62.07 99.61 23.72
CA THR A 4 61.40 98.91 22.62
C THR A 4 60.71 97.63 23.08
N SER A 5 59.46 97.37 22.65
CA SER A 5 58.80 96.06 22.75
C SER A 5 58.34 95.57 21.37
N GLN A 6 59.24 95.00 20.57
CA GLN A 6 58.96 94.37 19.27
C GLN A 6 59.10 92.82 19.31
N GLY A 7 58.85 92.16 20.46
CA GLY A 7 59.10 90.70 20.60
C GLY A 7 57.91 89.81 21.00
N PHE A 8 56.81 90.36 21.54
CA PHE A 8 55.77 89.54 22.19
C PHE A 8 54.68 89.04 21.22
N THR A 9 54.35 89.81 20.18
CA THR A 9 53.31 89.45 19.19
C THR A 9 53.71 88.23 18.36
N LEU A 10 54.98 88.09 17.99
CA LEU A 10 55.50 86.93 17.23
C LEU A 10 55.41 85.64 18.06
N ILE A 11 55.74 85.70 19.34
CA ILE A 11 55.67 84.55 20.26
C ILE A 11 54.21 84.14 20.52
N ALA A 12 53.31 85.11 20.71
CA ALA A 12 51.87 84.84 20.85
C ALA A 12 51.27 84.23 19.57
N THR A 13 51.63 84.71 18.38
CA THR A 13 51.18 84.12 17.10
C THR A 13 51.78 82.74 16.84
N LEU A 14 53.04 82.50 17.23
CA LEU A 14 53.67 81.18 17.11
C LEU A 14 53.05 80.17 18.09
N LEU A 15 52.72 80.59 19.31
CA LEU A 15 51.99 79.76 20.28
C LEU A 15 50.56 79.47 19.82
N LEU A 16 49.87 80.46 19.24
CA LEU A 16 48.53 80.28 18.68
C LEU A 16 48.55 79.35 17.45
N LEU A 17 49.53 79.50 16.56
CA LEU A 17 49.74 78.61 15.41
C LEU A 17 50.11 77.20 15.85
N LEU A 18 50.94 77.02 16.88
CA LEU A 18 51.25 75.72 17.46
C LEU A 18 49.99 75.04 18.01
N LEU A 19 49.14 75.81 18.70
CA LEU A 19 47.90 75.31 19.30
C LEU A 19 46.86 74.95 18.23
N LEU A 20 46.68 75.79 17.21
CA LEU A 20 45.83 75.51 16.05
C LEU A 20 46.34 74.33 15.21
N SER A 21 47.66 74.18 15.07
CA SER A 21 48.27 73.02 14.40
C SER A 21 48.05 71.73 15.20
N GLY A 22 48.15 71.80 16.54
CA GLY A 22 47.85 70.67 17.42
C GLY A 22 46.39 70.22 17.32
N ILE A 23 45.44 71.17 17.26
CA ILE A 23 44.01 70.87 17.05
C ILE A 23 43.77 70.28 15.65
N ALA A 24 44.39 70.83 14.60
CA ALA A 24 44.24 70.34 13.23
C ALA A 24 44.78 68.91 13.06
N ILE A 25 45.91 68.58 13.69
CA ILE A 25 46.48 67.22 13.71
C ILE A 25 45.53 66.28 14.48
N GLY A 26 45.02 66.70 15.63
CA GLY A 26 44.03 65.93 16.40
C GLY A 26 42.76 65.63 15.60
N LEU A 27 42.23 66.61 14.88
CA LEU A 27 41.03 66.44 14.03
C LEU A 27 41.30 65.55 12.82
N MET A 28 42.46 65.66 12.16
CA MET A 28 42.84 64.74 11.07
C MET A 28 43.03 63.30 11.55
N MET A 29 43.61 63.10 12.74
CA MET A 29 43.70 61.76 13.33
C MET A 29 42.31 61.21 13.68
N MET A 30 41.42 62.04 14.21
CA MET A 30 40.03 61.67 14.50
C MET A 30 39.27 61.28 13.24
N VAL A 31 39.29 62.10 12.19
CA VAL A 31 38.62 61.82 10.90
C VAL A 31 39.18 60.57 10.22
N ASN A 32 40.51 60.37 10.23
CA ASN A 32 41.12 59.15 9.70
C ASN A 32 40.76 57.91 10.54
N THR A 33 40.56 58.09 11.85
CA THR A 33 40.14 57.00 12.74
C THR A 33 38.67 56.67 12.51
N GLU A 34 37.79 57.67 12.44
CA GLU A 34 36.36 57.50 12.11
C GLU A 34 36.16 56.90 10.72
N GLY A 35 36.93 57.32 9.72
CA GLY A 35 36.90 56.73 8.38
C GLY A 35 37.34 55.27 8.35
N LYS A 36 38.38 54.92 9.14
CA LYS A 36 38.82 53.52 9.28
C LYS A 36 37.84 52.67 10.09
N VAL A 37 37.28 53.22 11.16
CA VAL A 37 36.29 52.53 12.01
C VAL A 37 34.99 52.32 11.23
N GLY A 38 34.49 53.34 10.52
CA GLY A 38 33.31 53.21 9.67
C GLY A 38 33.51 52.26 8.49
N GLY A 39 34.72 52.25 7.89
CA GLY A 39 35.07 51.27 6.85
C GLY A 39 35.14 49.83 7.39
N ALA A 40 35.73 49.63 8.57
CA ALA A 40 35.78 48.33 9.23
C ALA A 40 34.39 47.85 9.65
N ASP A 41 33.54 48.73 10.17
CA ASP A 41 32.16 48.41 10.55
C ASP A 41 31.31 48.03 9.34
N LEU A 42 31.42 48.77 8.24
CA LEU A 42 30.77 48.42 6.97
C LEU A 42 31.23 47.04 6.48
N GLN A 43 32.54 46.77 6.46
CA GLN A 43 33.06 45.47 6.03
C GLN A 43 32.63 44.33 6.97
N ASN A 44 32.54 44.58 8.27
CA ASN A 44 32.04 43.62 9.25
C ASN A 44 30.55 43.31 9.04
N ASN A 45 29.72 44.33 8.79
CA ASN A 45 28.30 44.14 8.44
C ASN A 45 28.12 43.33 7.14
N VAL A 46 28.95 43.60 6.12
CA VAL A 46 28.90 42.83 4.88
C VAL A 46 29.38 41.38 5.11
N ALA A 47 30.44 41.17 5.91
CA ALA A 47 30.88 39.82 6.29
C ALA A 47 29.79 39.06 7.06
N TYR A 48 29.06 39.73 7.95
CA TYR A 48 27.95 39.16 8.71
C TYR A 48 26.84 38.66 7.77
N HIS A 49 26.33 39.50 6.86
CA HIS A 49 25.26 39.09 5.95
C HIS A 49 25.71 38.02 4.95
N ASN A 50 26.98 38.01 4.55
CA ASN A 50 27.53 36.93 3.72
C ASN A 50 27.59 35.61 4.49
N ALA A 51 28.05 35.62 5.74
CA ALA A 51 28.04 34.43 6.60
C ALA A 51 26.60 33.94 6.86
N GLU A 52 25.65 34.86 7.08
CA GLU A 52 24.22 34.54 7.25
C GLU A 52 23.66 33.85 6.00
N GLY A 53 23.83 34.47 4.82
CA GLY A 53 23.38 33.90 3.55
C GLY A 53 24.03 32.55 3.23
N ALA A 54 25.31 32.36 3.57
CA ALA A 54 26.00 31.08 3.40
C ALA A 54 25.48 29.99 4.33
N ILE A 55 25.14 30.30 5.59
CA ILE A 55 24.47 29.33 6.49
C ILE A 55 23.09 28.95 5.98
N GLU A 56 22.32 29.90 5.44
CA GLU A 56 21.04 29.57 4.81
C GLU A 56 21.22 28.69 3.58
N ASN A 57 22.27 28.95 2.78
CA ASN A 57 22.61 28.07 1.66
C ASN A 57 22.98 26.66 2.12
N MET A 58 23.83 26.51 3.15
CA MET A 58 24.14 25.19 3.74
C MET A 58 22.89 24.47 4.24
N THR A 59 21.97 25.20 4.91
CA THR A 59 20.71 24.63 5.43
C THR A 59 19.80 24.17 4.28
N SER A 60 19.74 24.95 3.20
CA SER A 60 19.00 24.62 1.99
C SER A 60 19.59 23.39 1.28
N ASP A 61 20.90 23.33 1.11
CA ASP A 61 21.62 22.19 0.51
C ASP A 61 21.46 20.91 1.34
N LEU A 62 21.52 21.03 2.67
CA LEU A 62 21.25 19.94 3.60
C LEU A 62 19.82 19.43 3.42
N SER A 63 18.84 20.33 3.43
CA SER A 63 17.44 19.97 3.17
C SER A 63 17.27 19.29 1.81
N ALA A 64 17.91 19.79 0.75
CA ALA A 64 17.84 19.23 -0.59
C ALA A 64 18.44 17.81 -0.70
N MET A 65 19.59 17.56 -0.05
CA MET A 65 20.20 16.23 -0.01
C MET A 65 19.33 15.24 0.77
N PHE A 66 18.81 15.66 1.93
CA PHE A 66 17.87 14.82 2.65
C PHE A 66 16.56 14.62 1.85
N LYS A 67 16.13 15.54 0.99
CA LYS A 67 15.00 15.32 0.07
C LYS A 67 15.29 14.39 -1.11
N SER A 68 16.51 13.89 -1.27
CA SER A 68 16.84 13.00 -2.40
C SER A 68 17.39 11.64 -1.97
N VAL A 69 17.79 11.46 -0.72
CA VAL A 69 18.39 10.21 -0.21
C VAL A 69 17.74 9.82 1.10
N GLN A 70 17.00 8.71 1.17
CA GLN A 70 16.26 8.28 2.38
C GLN A 70 17.17 8.15 3.60
N SER A 71 18.30 7.43 3.46
CA SER A 71 19.30 7.20 4.51
C SER A 71 20.69 7.63 4.05
N PRO A 72 21.02 8.94 4.09
CA PRO A 72 22.33 9.42 3.67
C PRO A 72 23.44 8.84 4.54
N GLN A 73 24.57 8.57 3.93
CA GLN A 73 25.79 8.22 4.64
C GLN A 73 26.47 9.50 5.16
N PRO A 74 27.34 9.40 6.18
CA PRO A 74 28.09 10.55 6.69
C PRO A 74 28.89 11.28 5.59
N GLY A 75 29.40 10.53 4.61
CA GLY A 75 30.10 11.06 3.44
C GLY A 75 29.21 11.94 2.55
N ASP A 76 27.92 11.61 2.40
CA ASP A 76 26.97 12.39 1.59
C ASP A 76 26.76 13.79 2.21
N ILE A 77 26.65 13.85 3.54
CA ILE A 77 26.48 15.12 4.28
C ILE A 77 27.75 15.96 4.17
N CYS A 78 28.93 15.35 4.37
CA CYS A 78 30.19 16.07 4.29
C CYS A 78 30.54 16.55 2.87
N ALA A 79 29.99 15.91 1.83
CA ALA A 79 30.14 16.38 0.46
C ALA A 79 29.49 17.77 0.24
N LEU A 80 28.52 18.16 1.07
CA LEU A 80 27.89 19.49 1.00
C LEU A 80 28.86 20.64 1.33
N SER A 81 29.93 20.38 2.08
CA SER A 81 31.00 21.36 2.32
C SER A 81 31.69 21.82 1.03
N SER A 82 31.56 21.08 -0.08
CA SER A 82 32.09 21.50 -1.39
C SER A 82 31.20 22.50 -2.15
N LYS A 83 29.94 22.69 -1.72
CA LYS A 83 28.95 23.54 -2.39
C LYS A 83 28.99 25.01 -1.96
N GLN A 84 30.18 25.54 -1.68
CA GLN A 84 30.31 26.94 -1.29
C GLN A 84 29.84 27.90 -2.40
N PRO A 85 29.03 28.93 -2.08
CA PRO A 85 28.57 29.89 -3.07
C PRO A 85 29.71 30.81 -3.51
N TYR A 86 29.76 31.20 -4.78
CA TYR A 86 30.72 32.21 -5.25
C TYR A 86 30.16 33.62 -5.05
N ILE A 87 30.82 34.44 -4.24
CA ILE A 87 30.51 35.86 -4.05
C ILE A 87 31.79 36.66 -4.28
N ALA A 88 31.75 37.63 -5.21
CA ALA A 88 32.90 38.47 -5.50
C ALA A 88 33.36 39.24 -4.25
N GLY A 89 34.66 39.18 -3.93
CA GLY A 89 35.26 39.88 -2.79
C GLY A 89 35.20 39.14 -1.45
N VAL A 90 34.57 37.96 -1.40
CA VAL A 90 34.43 37.11 -0.20
C VAL A 90 35.29 35.86 -0.33
N THR A 91 36.00 35.53 0.74
CA THR A 91 36.72 34.26 0.88
C THR A 91 36.10 33.46 2.02
N TRP A 92 35.68 32.23 1.75
CA TRP A 92 35.21 31.30 2.79
C TRP A 92 36.41 30.62 3.44
N LYS A 93 36.73 30.99 4.68
CA LYS A 93 37.81 30.33 5.44
C LYS A 93 37.38 29.00 6.02
N ASP A 94 36.12 28.94 6.43
CA ASP A 94 35.44 27.73 6.89
C ASP A 94 34.12 27.67 6.12
N TYR A 95 33.79 26.52 5.52
CA TYR A 95 32.50 26.23 4.90
C TYR A 95 32.26 24.72 5.09
N ASP A 96 31.72 24.35 6.25
CA ASP A 96 31.72 22.96 6.69
C ASP A 96 30.34 22.51 7.19
N VAL A 97 29.84 21.42 6.62
CA VAL A 97 28.59 20.75 7.00
C VAL A 97 28.94 19.33 7.41
N ARG A 98 28.80 19.00 8.70
CA ARG A 98 29.18 17.67 9.22
C ARG A 98 28.21 17.11 10.24
N PRO A 99 27.96 15.79 10.23
CA PRO A 99 27.33 15.12 11.35
C PRO A 99 28.18 15.25 12.62
N THR A 100 27.57 15.21 13.80
CA THR A 100 28.34 15.19 15.06
C THR A 100 29.20 13.94 15.21
N THR A 101 28.90 12.87 14.48
CA THR A 101 29.70 11.63 14.42
C THR A 101 30.91 11.73 13.47
N GLY A 102 31.06 12.83 12.73
CA GLY A 102 32.09 13.00 11.69
C GLY A 102 31.69 12.40 10.33
N CYS A 103 32.64 12.35 9.39
CA CYS A 103 32.39 11.99 7.98
C CYS A 103 32.58 10.50 7.65
N THR A 104 33.04 9.69 8.60
CA THR A 104 33.37 8.27 8.38
C THR A 104 32.60 7.31 9.28
N ALA A 105 32.25 7.74 10.50
CA ALA A 105 31.50 6.91 11.43
C ALA A 105 30.02 6.86 11.02
N PRO A 106 29.39 5.67 10.96
CA PRO A 106 27.98 5.53 10.59
C PRO A 106 27.08 6.50 11.35
N LEU A 107 26.09 7.07 10.65
CA LEU A 107 25.08 7.86 11.34
C LEU A 107 24.36 7.00 12.38
N PRO A 108 23.95 7.56 13.52
CA PRO A 108 23.25 6.80 14.54
C PRO A 108 21.92 6.24 13.98
N LYS A 109 21.87 4.92 13.71
CA LYS A 109 20.69 4.25 13.15
C LYS A 109 19.56 4.07 14.16
N ASN A 110 19.88 4.10 15.46
CA ASN A 110 18.93 3.86 16.56
C ASN A 110 18.79 5.09 17.48
N ASN A 111 19.24 6.26 17.05
CA ASN A 111 19.11 7.48 17.85
C ASN A 111 17.74 8.11 17.62
N TYR A 112 16.73 7.56 18.27
CA TYR A 112 15.40 8.11 18.31
C TYR A 112 15.28 9.17 19.40
N GLY A 113 14.61 10.27 19.09
CA GLY A 113 14.24 11.27 20.06
C GLY A 113 12.95 11.96 19.67
N GLN A 114 12.27 12.55 20.65
CA GLN A 114 11.05 13.32 20.39
C GLN A 114 11.40 14.69 19.80
N ILE A 115 10.63 15.11 18.80
CA ILE A 115 10.67 16.46 18.26
C ILE A 115 10.24 17.44 19.34
N GLN A 116 11.07 18.45 19.62
CA GLN A 116 10.89 19.34 20.77
C GLN A 116 9.98 20.55 20.49
N SER A 117 9.80 20.90 19.22
CA SER A 117 9.15 22.14 18.81
C SER A 117 8.29 21.97 17.54
N GLY A 118 7.51 23.00 17.21
CA GLY A 118 6.77 23.05 15.94
C GLY A 118 5.52 22.15 15.86
N PRO A 119 4.93 22.02 14.65
CA PRO A 119 3.71 21.26 14.40
C PRO A 119 3.81 19.78 14.76
N ASN A 120 4.99 19.19 14.59
CA ASN A 120 5.27 17.77 14.76
C ASN A 120 5.80 17.42 16.15
N LYS A 121 5.78 18.37 17.09
CA LYS A 121 6.21 18.18 18.48
C LYS A 121 5.63 16.89 19.09
N ASP A 122 6.45 16.23 19.91
CA ASP A 122 6.21 14.98 20.64
C ASP A 122 6.20 13.70 19.78
N LEU A 123 6.28 13.80 18.44
CA LEU A 123 6.55 12.63 17.60
C LEU A 123 8.00 12.17 17.79
N TYR A 124 8.20 10.87 17.85
CA TYR A 124 9.53 10.28 17.75
C TYR A 124 10.03 10.38 16.31
N ALA A 125 11.31 10.69 16.19
CA ALA A 125 11.99 10.66 14.91
C ALA A 125 13.40 10.10 15.11
N GLN A 126 13.94 9.49 14.05
CA GLN A 126 15.38 9.26 14.01
C GLN A 126 16.07 10.62 13.82
N ILE A 127 16.88 11.03 14.79
CA ILE A 127 17.51 12.34 14.82
C ILE A 127 18.95 12.22 14.34
N VAL A 128 19.26 12.92 13.25
CA VAL A 128 20.63 13.15 12.78
C VAL A 128 21.03 14.58 13.12
N PRO A 129 21.86 14.79 14.16
CA PRO A 129 22.39 16.11 14.49
C PRO A 129 23.52 16.49 13.51
N VAL A 130 23.37 17.66 12.88
CA VAL A 130 24.33 18.22 11.93
C VAL A 130 24.78 19.59 12.42
N THR A 131 26.10 19.82 12.36
CA THR A 131 26.71 21.12 12.63
C THR A 131 27.13 21.76 11.32
N MET A 132 26.76 23.03 11.14
CA MET A 132 27.15 23.87 10.03
C MET A 132 28.02 25.01 10.57
N LEU A 133 29.21 25.18 10.00
CA LEU A 133 30.17 26.22 10.35
C LEU A 133 30.56 27.00 9.09
N VAL A 134 30.44 28.31 9.15
CA VAL A 134 30.93 29.21 8.10
C VAL A 134 31.80 30.32 8.67
N THR A 135 32.83 30.71 7.94
CA THR A 135 33.62 31.92 8.20
C THR A 135 33.76 32.71 6.90
N ALA A 136 33.10 33.86 6.82
CA ALA A 136 33.20 34.79 5.70
C ALA A 136 34.31 35.81 5.97
N ALA A 137 35.29 35.91 5.08
CA ALA A 137 36.36 36.91 5.14
C ALA A 137 36.24 37.90 3.98
N GLN A 138 36.32 39.20 4.30
CA GLN A 138 36.34 40.28 3.31
C GLN A 138 37.76 40.61 2.87
N THR A 139 37.90 41.23 1.70
CA THR A 139 39.19 41.66 1.14
C THR A 139 39.94 42.65 2.05
N GLY A 140 39.23 43.39 2.91
CA GLY A 140 39.82 44.27 3.92
C GLY A 140 40.19 43.59 5.25
N GLY A 141 40.07 42.27 5.35
CA GLY A 141 40.54 41.48 6.49
C GLY A 141 39.54 41.34 7.66
N GLN A 142 38.32 41.87 7.54
CA GLN A 142 37.24 41.62 8.49
C GLN A 142 36.65 40.23 8.28
N GLU A 143 36.38 39.52 9.38
CA GLU A 143 35.90 38.13 9.36
C GLU A 143 34.72 37.96 10.31
N VAL A 144 33.71 37.21 9.86
CA VAL A 144 32.59 36.78 10.71
C VAL A 144 32.44 35.28 10.60
N SER A 145 32.45 34.60 11.76
CA SER A 145 32.18 33.17 11.89
C SER A 145 30.80 32.93 12.50
N MET A 146 30.07 32.00 11.93
CA MET A 146 28.75 31.59 12.41
C MET A 146 28.65 30.07 12.50
N MET A 147 27.90 29.59 13.48
CA MET A 147 27.61 28.17 13.66
C MET A 147 26.11 27.96 13.85
N ARG A 148 25.56 26.98 13.12
CA ARG A 148 24.17 26.51 13.25
C ARG A 148 24.17 25.02 13.53
N THR A 149 23.31 24.60 14.45
CA THR A 149 23.01 23.18 14.66
C THR A 149 21.61 22.88 14.12
N ALA A 150 21.50 21.82 13.33
CA ALA A 150 20.24 21.34 12.79
C ALA A 150 20.01 19.90 13.24
N GLN A 151 18.73 19.55 13.39
CA GLN A 151 18.29 18.17 13.53
C GLN A 151 17.48 17.82 12.29
N VAL A 152 17.93 16.78 11.60
CA VAL A 152 17.10 16.14 10.58
C VAL A 152 16.37 14.98 11.24
N ALA A 153 15.05 15.01 11.13
CA ALA A 153 14.13 14.07 11.74
C ALA A 153 13.48 13.22 10.64
N LEU A 154 13.67 11.90 10.74
CA LEU A 154 12.86 10.93 10.00
C LEU A 154 11.68 10.53 10.89
N ILE A 155 10.47 10.91 10.53
CA ILE A 155 9.24 10.64 11.29
C ILE A 155 8.57 9.39 10.73
N PRO A 156 8.59 8.25 11.44
CA PRO A 156 7.83 7.06 11.09
C PRO A 156 6.35 7.36 10.85
N VAL A 157 5.81 6.86 9.74
CA VAL A 157 4.44 7.17 9.31
C VAL A 157 3.37 6.56 10.21
N PHE A 158 3.63 5.40 10.82
CA PHE A 158 2.63 4.71 11.64
C PHE A 158 2.41 5.34 13.02
N GLN A 159 3.15 6.38 13.38
CA GLN A 159 2.84 7.20 14.56
C GLN A 159 1.57 8.03 14.41
N PHE A 160 1.09 8.22 13.17
CA PHE A 160 -0.18 8.87 12.91
C PHE A 160 -1.30 7.83 13.00
N GLY A 161 -2.38 8.15 13.68
CA GLY A 161 -3.59 7.34 13.60
C GLY A 161 -4.20 7.40 12.19
N VAL A 162 -4.21 8.60 11.60
CA VAL A 162 -4.55 8.80 10.19
C VAL A 162 -3.52 9.69 9.54
N PHE A 163 -2.95 9.25 8.42
CA PHE A 163 -2.15 10.07 7.52
C PHE A 163 -2.69 9.99 6.10
N SER A 164 -2.68 11.08 5.34
CA SER A 164 -2.78 11.00 3.88
C SER A 164 -1.99 12.06 3.13
N ASP A 165 -1.39 11.67 2.01
CA ASP A 165 -0.75 12.60 1.07
C ASP A 165 -1.75 13.47 0.28
N SER A 166 -3.03 13.08 0.27
CA SER A 166 -4.12 13.84 -0.31
C SER A 166 -5.24 14.06 0.70
N ASP A 167 -6.38 14.63 0.28
CA ASP A 167 -7.45 15.06 1.19
C ASP A 167 -7.94 13.96 2.14
N VAL A 168 -8.16 14.30 3.42
CA VAL A 168 -8.72 13.37 4.40
C VAL A 168 -10.15 13.76 4.73
N GLY A 169 -11.01 12.74 4.80
CA GLY A 169 -12.43 12.90 4.99
C GLY A 169 -13.02 12.13 6.16
N PHE A 170 -13.78 12.84 6.99
CA PHE A 170 -14.76 12.24 7.90
C PHE A 170 -16.15 12.68 7.43
N TYR A 171 -16.95 11.74 6.89
CA TYR A 171 -18.22 12.04 6.21
C TYR A 171 -19.33 11.13 6.70
N ALA A 172 -20.45 11.71 7.16
CA ALA A 172 -21.69 10.99 7.48
C ALA A 172 -21.48 9.70 8.28
N SER A 173 -20.43 9.64 9.10
CA SER A 173 -20.06 8.43 9.84
C SER A 173 -21.01 8.24 11.03
N PRO A 174 -21.19 7.01 11.51
CA PRO A 174 -21.75 6.77 12.84
C PRO A 174 -20.84 7.37 13.92
N ASN A 175 -21.23 7.22 15.18
CA ASN A 175 -20.39 7.61 16.31
C ASN A 175 -18.99 7.01 16.15
N LEU A 176 -17.97 7.87 16.20
CA LEU A 176 -16.58 7.46 16.06
C LEU A 176 -15.76 8.14 17.14
N ASN A 177 -14.93 7.34 17.80
CA ASN A 177 -14.02 7.77 18.84
C ASN A 177 -12.60 7.45 18.36
N PHE A 178 -11.75 8.46 18.20
CA PHE A 178 -10.45 8.31 17.53
C PHE A 178 -9.29 8.88 18.36
N ALA A 179 -8.40 8.00 18.80
CA ALA A 179 -7.35 8.31 19.79
C ALA A 179 -5.92 8.53 19.22
N GLY A 180 -5.79 8.80 17.91
CA GLY A 180 -4.50 9.05 17.27
C GLY A 180 -4.41 10.39 16.54
N ARG A 181 -3.19 10.82 16.22
CA ARG A 181 -2.96 12.03 15.42
C ARG A 181 -3.53 11.89 14.02
N VAL A 182 -4.06 12.99 13.49
CA VAL A 182 -4.58 13.07 12.13
C VAL A 182 -3.75 14.09 11.35
N HIS A 183 -3.19 13.66 10.23
CA HIS A 183 -2.47 14.52 9.29
C HIS A 183 -2.94 14.32 7.86
N THR A 184 -3.00 15.41 7.09
CA THR A 184 -3.14 15.35 5.64
C THR A 184 -2.28 16.40 4.95
N ASN A 185 -1.63 16.03 3.85
CA ASN A 185 -0.99 16.99 2.96
C ASN A 185 -2.00 17.73 2.05
N GLY A 186 -3.24 17.24 1.99
CA GLY A 186 -4.38 17.88 1.33
C GLY A 186 -5.29 18.65 2.28
N ASP A 187 -6.55 18.78 1.90
CA ASP A 187 -7.59 19.35 2.76
C ASP A 187 -8.12 18.32 3.77
N LEU A 188 -8.41 18.77 4.99
CA LEU A 188 -9.09 17.99 6.03
C LEU A 188 -10.57 18.37 6.07
N TYR A 189 -11.42 17.48 5.60
CA TYR A 189 -12.86 17.61 5.69
C TYR A 189 -13.36 16.87 6.93
N VAL A 190 -13.95 17.62 7.87
CA VAL A 190 -14.42 17.06 9.13
C VAL A 190 -15.92 17.17 9.20
N GLY A 191 -16.61 16.05 9.40
CA GLY A 191 -18.05 15.96 9.56
C GLY A 191 -18.47 14.58 10.06
N VAL A 192 -19.73 14.48 10.48
CA VAL A 192 -20.31 13.27 11.05
C VAL A 192 -21.84 13.31 10.86
N ALA A 193 -22.50 12.14 10.87
CA ALA A 193 -23.94 12.05 10.67
C ALA A 193 -24.73 12.96 11.63
N ASN A 194 -25.87 13.49 11.18
CA ASN A 194 -26.78 14.23 12.03
C ASN A 194 -27.23 13.30 13.17
N SER A 195 -27.12 13.78 14.41
CA SER A 195 -27.32 12.98 15.64
C SER A 195 -26.22 11.97 16.01
N ALA A 196 -25.10 11.96 15.30
CA ALA A 196 -23.88 11.25 15.71
C ALA A 196 -22.79 12.21 16.23
N GLN A 197 -21.81 11.61 16.90
CA GLN A 197 -20.66 12.29 17.49
C GLN A 197 -19.35 11.71 16.96
N LEU A 198 -18.46 12.59 16.51
CA LEU A 198 -17.07 12.28 16.18
C LEU A 198 -16.17 12.93 17.23
N THR A 199 -15.38 12.15 17.94
CA THR A 199 -14.50 12.64 19.02
C THR A 199 -13.06 12.28 18.70
N PHE A 200 -12.21 13.30 18.60
CA PHE A 200 -10.76 13.15 18.46
C PHE A 200 -10.08 13.36 19.81
N HIS A 201 -9.03 12.59 20.14
CA HIS A 201 -8.26 12.78 21.39
C HIS A 201 -6.87 13.35 21.20
N ASP A 202 -6.39 13.43 19.95
CA ASP A 202 -5.08 13.98 19.63
C ASP A 202 -5.16 15.04 18.52
N LYS A 203 -4.00 15.62 18.21
CA LYS A 203 -3.82 16.75 17.32
C LYS A 203 -4.21 16.43 15.88
N LEU A 204 -4.90 17.38 15.25
CA LEU A 204 -5.27 17.37 13.84
C LEU A 204 -4.45 18.43 13.09
N THR A 205 -3.94 18.06 11.93
CA THR A 205 -3.09 18.91 11.09
C THR A 205 -3.46 18.73 9.63
N ALA A 206 -3.60 19.82 8.89
CA ALA A 206 -3.83 19.79 7.45
C ALA A 206 -2.85 20.75 6.76
N PHE A 207 -1.97 20.27 5.88
CA PHE A 207 -1.16 21.19 5.09
C PHE A 207 -2.03 22.05 4.16
N GLY A 208 -3.14 21.50 3.66
CA GLY A 208 -4.19 22.24 2.97
C GLY A 208 -5.09 23.03 3.93
N ASN A 209 -6.40 22.91 3.76
CA ASN A 209 -7.40 23.64 4.53
C ASN A 209 -8.18 22.73 5.49
N VAL A 210 -8.81 23.31 6.52
CA VAL A 210 -9.80 22.63 7.36
C VAL A 210 -11.20 23.03 6.89
N VAL A 211 -11.97 22.07 6.39
CA VAL A 211 -13.27 22.28 5.74
C VAL A 211 -14.40 21.70 6.60
N ARG A 212 -15.45 22.51 6.83
CA ARG A 212 -16.63 22.12 7.62
C ARG A 212 -17.96 22.20 6.84
N GLN A 213 -18.07 23.11 5.87
CA GLN A 213 -19.36 23.42 5.21
C GLN A 213 -19.62 22.61 3.94
N ASN A 214 -18.60 22.00 3.36
CA ASN A 214 -18.70 21.22 2.13
C ASN A 214 -18.03 19.87 2.26
N LEU A 215 -18.45 18.93 1.42
CA LEU A 215 -17.80 17.66 1.12
C LEU A 215 -16.82 17.85 -0.07
N PRO A 216 -15.83 16.95 -0.25
CA PRO A 216 -14.87 17.06 -1.35
C PRO A 216 -15.50 16.90 -2.74
N ASN A 217 -16.71 16.31 -2.81
CA ASN A 217 -17.49 16.18 -4.04
C ASN A 217 -18.33 17.43 -4.37
N GLY A 218 -18.20 18.51 -3.59
CA GLY A 218 -18.87 19.79 -3.80
C GLY A 218 -20.22 19.96 -3.11
N LEU A 219 -20.78 18.91 -2.49
CA LEU A 219 -22.04 19.01 -1.78
C LEU A 219 -21.89 19.78 -0.46
N ALA A 220 -22.94 20.51 -0.05
CA ALA A 220 -22.97 21.18 1.24
C ALA A 220 -23.21 20.18 2.38
N SER A 221 -22.44 20.28 3.46
CA SER A 221 -22.57 19.40 4.64
C SER A 221 -23.99 19.44 5.23
N SER A 222 -24.63 20.61 5.23
CA SER A 222 -26.01 20.83 5.71
C SER A 222 -27.08 20.08 4.91
N SER A 223 -26.80 19.80 3.63
CA SER A 223 -27.71 19.08 2.75
C SER A 223 -27.48 17.57 2.74
N TYR A 224 -26.41 17.10 3.41
CA TYR A 224 -25.88 15.75 3.21
C TYR A 224 -25.68 14.96 4.51
N ASN A 225 -26.53 15.18 5.52
CA ASN A 225 -26.42 14.44 6.79
C ASN A 225 -24.98 14.45 7.37
N ASN A 226 -24.31 15.60 7.34
CA ASN A 226 -22.89 15.72 7.74
C ASN A 226 -22.67 16.85 8.76
N THR A 227 -23.69 17.18 9.56
CA THR A 227 -23.68 18.30 10.51
C THR A 227 -23.80 17.87 11.97
N GLY A 228 -23.47 16.62 12.30
CA GLY A 228 -23.43 16.18 13.69
C GLY A 228 -22.32 16.84 14.51
N THR A 229 -22.13 16.35 15.74
CA THR A 229 -21.22 16.97 16.72
C THR A 229 -19.81 16.46 16.54
N VAL A 230 -18.87 17.35 16.28
CA VAL A 230 -17.44 17.01 16.19
C VAL A 230 -16.71 17.62 17.38
N LEU A 231 -16.16 16.80 18.27
CA LEU A 231 -15.39 17.20 19.44
C LEU A 231 -13.88 17.17 19.12
N ILE A 232 -13.22 18.29 19.37
CA ILE A 232 -11.79 18.50 19.15
C ILE A 232 -11.13 18.82 20.51
N PRO A 233 -9.94 18.27 20.80
CA PRO A 233 -9.25 18.55 22.06
C PRO A 233 -8.77 20.00 22.10
N THR A 234 -8.74 20.59 23.29
CA THR A 234 -8.22 21.95 23.55
C THR A 234 -6.93 21.92 24.38
N ALA A 235 -6.50 20.74 24.82
CA ALA A 235 -5.25 20.49 25.54
C ALA A 235 -4.74 19.08 25.23
N SER A 236 -3.54 18.72 25.70
CA SER A 236 -3.03 17.35 25.55
C SER A 236 -3.85 16.36 26.39
N GLN A 237 -4.08 15.15 25.88
CA GLN A 237 -4.99 14.17 26.49
C GLN A 237 -6.40 14.75 26.74
N GLY A 238 -6.86 15.59 25.80
CA GLY A 238 -8.18 16.21 25.82
C GLY A 238 -9.21 15.28 25.19
N CYS A 239 -10.49 15.48 25.53
CA CYS A 239 -11.59 14.57 25.18
C CYS A 239 -11.60 13.23 25.95
N ASP A 240 -10.54 12.90 26.69
CA ASP A 240 -10.50 11.72 27.56
C ASP A 240 -11.49 11.86 28.72
N GLY A 241 -12.20 10.77 29.05
CA GLY A 241 -13.28 10.80 30.05
C GLY A 241 -12.85 11.33 31.43
N ALA A 242 -11.59 11.14 31.82
CA ALA A 242 -11.04 11.61 33.09
C ALA A 242 -10.61 13.10 33.09
N LYS A 243 -10.50 13.75 31.91
CA LYS A 243 -10.04 15.15 31.75
C LYS A 243 -10.75 15.81 30.54
N PRO A 244 -12.00 16.30 30.68
CA PRO A 244 -12.75 16.87 29.56
C PRO A 244 -12.19 18.25 29.16
N ALA A 245 -11.11 18.26 28.37
CA ALA A 245 -10.53 19.43 27.72
C ALA A 245 -10.86 19.40 26.22
N CYS A 246 -12.15 19.52 25.89
CA CYS A 246 -12.67 19.37 24.54
C CYS A 246 -13.77 20.36 24.20
N ARG A 247 -13.88 20.73 22.92
CA ARG A 247 -14.92 21.64 22.42
C ARG A 247 -15.47 21.19 21.07
N ALA A 248 -16.78 21.33 20.91
CA ALA A 248 -17.43 21.11 19.62
C ALA A 248 -17.04 22.19 18.59
N ILE A 249 -16.54 21.78 17.43
CA ILE A 249 -16.21 22.69 16.32
C ILE A 249 -17.46 23.01 15.49
N ALA A 250 -17.83 24.29 15.41
CA ALA A 250 -19.00 24.71 14.67
C ALA A 250 -18.81 24.58 13.14
N LEU A 251 -19.90 24.58 12.38
CA LEU A 251 -19.83 24.54 10.91
C LEU A 251 -19.15 25.78 10.32
N THR A 252 -19.18 26.92 11.01
CA THR A 252 -18.54 28.18 10.60
C THR A 252 -17.09 28.30 11.07
N GLU A 253 -16.55 27.29 11.76
CA GLU A 253 -15.20 27.30 12.32
C GLU A 253 -14.23 26.45 11.51
N GLY A 254 -14.38 26.42 10.18
CA GLY A 254 -13.33 25.93 9.27
C GLY A 254 -12.28 27.01 8.99
N SER A 255 -11.12 26.61 8.44
CA SER A 255 -10.11 27.57 7.95
C SER A 255 -10.57 28.30 6.69
N VAL A 256 -11.50 27.70 5.97
CA VAL A 256 -12.23 28.30 4.85
C VAL A 256 -13.71 28.41 5.16
N THR A 257 -14.37 29.38 4.51
CA THR A 257 -15.80 29.66 4.68
C THR A 257 -16.72 28.76 3.84
N GLY A 258 -16.16 27.86 3.04
CA GLY A 258 -16.89 26.95 2.16
C GLY A 258 -15.97 25.83 1.65
N MET A 259 -15.87 25.69 0.33
CA MET A 259 -14.99 24.69 -0.30
C MET A 259 -13.51 24.98 -0.11
N GLY A 260 -12.74 23.91 0.11
CA GLY A 260 -11.29 23.89 0.14
C GLY A 260 -10.67 23.99 -1.26
N GLY A 261 -9.51 23.35 -1.46
CA GLY A 261 -8.80 23.30 -2.73
C GLY A 261 -7.45 24.02 -2.70
N LYS A 262 -6.68 23.82 -3.78
CA LYS A 262 -5.38 24.45 -4.03
C LYS A 262 -5.39 25.22 -5.37
N PRO A 263 -5.56 26.56 -5.36
CA PRO A 263 -5.87 27.42 -4.21
C PRO A 263 -7.31 27.17 -3.68
N PRO A 264 -7.62 27.63 -2.45
CA PRO A 264 -8.95 27.50 -1.88
C PRO A 264 -10.03 28.12 -2.77
N GLN A 265 -11.15 27.41 -2.94
CA GLN A 265 -12.26 27.87 -3.79
C GLN A 265 -13.17 28.88 -3.08
N SER A 266 -13.15 28.89 -1.75
CA SER A 266 -13.86 29.87 -0.93
C SER A 266 -12.88 30.77 -0.16
N SER A 267 -13.38 31.88 0.38
CA SER A 267 -12.57 32.81 1.16
C SER A 267 -12.05 32.16 2.44
N GLN A 268 -10.81 32.50 2.80
CA GLN A 268 -10.24 32.17 4.10
C GLN A 268 -11.06 32.78 5.23
N ASN A 269 -11.23 32.05 6.32
CA ASN A 269 -11.93 32.51 7.50
C ASN A 269 -11.02 33.41 8.33
N ALA A 270 -11.34 34.71 8.40
CA ALA A 270 -10.54 35.70 9.12
C ALA A 270 -10.37 35.40 10.62
N SER A 271 -11.31 34.65 11.23
CA SER A 271 -11.23 34.25 12.64
C SER A 271 -10.41 32.99 12.88
N TRP A 272 -10.04 32.25 11.83
CA TRP A 272 -9.36 30.96 11.95
C TRP A 272 -8.05 31.00 12.76
N PRO A 273 -7.16 31.99 12.60
CA PRO A 273 -5.95 32.05 13.43
C PRO A 273 -6.23 32.09 14.93
N SER A 274 -7.27 32.81 15.36
CA SER A 274 -7.67 32.86 16.77
C SER A 274 -8.37 31.56 17.22
N ILE A 275 -9.19 30.97 16.35
CA ILE A 275 -9.85 29.68 16.61
C ILE A 275 -8.79 28.58 16.80
N SER A 276 -7.89 28.42 15.83
CA SER A 276 -6.85 27.39 15.81
C SER A 276 -5.82 27.57 16.93
N LEU A 277 -5.18 28.75 17.03
CA LEU A 277 -4.04 28.96 17.92
C LEU A 277 -4.42 29.30 19.37
N SER A 278 -5.59 29.91 19.59
CA SER A 278 -6.01 30.35 20.94
C SER A 278 -7.18 29.53 21.49
N THR A 279 -8.23 29.26 20.70
CA THR A 279 -9.40 28.51 21.20
C THR A 279 -9.09 27.02 21.32
N TYR A 280 -8.41 26.45 20.33
CA TYR A 280 -8.00 25.04 20.31
C TYR A 280 -6.52 24.83 20.71
N ASN A 281 -5.79 25.88 21.09
CA ASN A 281 -4.38 25.80 21.52
C ASN A 281 -3.50 24.97 20.55
N SER A 282 -3.65 25.21 19.25
CA SER A 282 -2.93 24.51 18.18
C SER A 282 -3.18 22.99 18.11
N LYS A 283 -4.30 22.49 18.68
CA LYS A 283 -4.74 21.09 18.54
C LYS A 283 -5.46 20.81 17.23
N ILE A 284 -5.90 21.83 16.52
CA ILE A 284 -6.28 21.76 15.10
C ILE A 284 -5.61 22.92 14.38
N ILE A 285 -4.77 22.63 13.39
CA ILE A 285 -4.05 23.64 12.61
C ILE A 285 -4.08 23.32 11.12
N ASP A 286 -3.96 24.35 10.30
CA ASP A 286 -3.89 24.27 8.85
C ASP A 286 -2.59 24.90 8.30
N GLY A 287 -2.29 24.64 7.02
CA GLY A 287 -1.15 25.22 6.33
C GLY A 287 -1.55 26.15 5.19
N ASN A 288 -2.81 26.13 4.74
CA ASN A 288 -3.30 26.81 3.54
C ASN A 288 -2.37 26.57 2.32
N TYR A 289 -1.87 25.33 2.17
CA TYR A 289 -0.86 24.93 1.20
C TYR A 289 0.43 25.78 1.22
N GLY A 290 0.79 26.33 2.39
CA GLY A 290 1.93 27.22 2.58
C GLY A 290 1.65 28.68 2.25
N ASN A 291 0.42 29.04 1.87
CA ASN A 291 0.03 30.42 1.62
C ASN A 291 -0.26 31.18 2.92
N THR A 292 -0.33 32.51 2.84
CA THR A 292 -0.71 33.37 3.96
C THR A 292 -2.09 33.02 4.51
N GLY A 293 -2.28 33.12 5.83
CA GLY A 293 -3.54 32.81 6.51
C GLY A 293 -3.58 31.42 7.17
N GLY A 294 -2.65 30.53 6.81
CA GLY A 294 -2.47 29.24 7.49
C GLY A 294 -1.89 29.40 8.91
N THR A 295 -2.11 28.38 9.75
CA THR A 295 -1.75 28.37 11.17
C THR A 295 -0.56 27.46 11.52
N GLY A 296 0.17 27.00 10.50
CA GLY A 296 1.53 26.49 10.64
C GLY A 296 1.73 25.01 10.33
N ALA A 297 0.71 24.27 9.88
CA ALA A 297 0.91 22.88 9.43
C ALA A 297 1.89 22.81 8.24
N LYS A 298 2.66 21.73 8.17
CA LYS A 298 3.71 21.51 7.16
C LYS A 298 3.39 20.29 6.30
N ASN A 299 3.84 20.31 5.06
CA ASN A 299 3.78 19.17 4.15
C ASN A 299 4.75 18.08 4.61
N LEU A 300 4.28 16.85 4.76
CA LEU A 300 5.07 15.68 5.14
C LEU A 300 5.16 14.71 3.97
N ALA A 301 6.27 14.76 3.22
CA ALA A 301 6.46 13.93 2.03
C ALA A 301 7.50 12.83 2.25
N LEU A 302 7.38 11.74 1.48
CA LEU A 302 8.40 10.71 1.45
C LEU A 302 9.70 11.24 0.81
N PRO A 303 10.87 10.74 1.23
CA PRO A 303 12.16 11.30 0.84
C PRO A 303 12.55 11.23 -0.64
N PHE A 304 11.86 10.44 -1.45
CA PHE A 304 12.17 10.27 -2.86
C PHE A 304 11.17 11.00 -3.76
N VAL A 305 10.13 11.62 -3.18
CA VAL A 305 9.08 12.30 -3.92
C VAL A 305 9.59 13.68 -4.36
N ASN A 306 9.69 13.88 -5.67
CA ASN A 306 10.33 15.06 -6.27
C ASN A 306 9.57 15.64 -7.47
N GLY A 307 8.29 15.26 -7.66
CA GLY A 307 7.43 15.71 -8.76
C GLY A 307 7.57 14.90 -10.05
N THR A 308 8.60 14.08 -10.19
CA THR A 308 8.73 13.07 -11.27
C THR A 308 8.63 11.64 -10.75
N THR A 309 8.97 11.44 -9.48
CA THR A 309 8.79 10.19 -8.75
C THR A 309 7.68 10.37 -7.74
N PHE A 310 6.68 9.49 -7.79
CA PHE A 310 5.46 9.57 -7.01
C PHE A 310 5.46 8.57 -5.85
N PRO A 311 4.69 8.80 -4.77
CA PRO A 311 4.72 7.96 -3.58
C PRO A 311 4.40 6.47 -3.82
N PHE A 312 3.55 6.14 -4.81
CA PHE A 312 3.19 4.74 -5.13
C PHE A 312 4.38 3.91 -5.62
N GLU A 313 5.48 4.55 -6.04
CA GLU A 313 6.70 3.85 -6.38
C GLU A 313 7.26 3.03 -5.19
N ILE A 314 6.93 3.38 -3.94
CA ILE A 314 7.42 2.64 -2.78
C ILE A 314 7.08 1.13 -2.82
N ILE A 315 5.94 0.76 -3.43
CA ILE A 315 5.47 -0.63 -3.52
C ILE A 315 5.85 -1.33 -4.84
N ARG A 316 6.41 -0.64 -5.85
CA ARG A 316 6.69 -1.27 -7.16
C ARG A 316 8.00 -2.05 -7.18
N ARG A 317 8.12 -2.96 -8.17
CA ARG A 317 9.40 -3.62 -8.50
C ARG A 317 10.44 -2.57 -8.94
N PRO A 318 11.72 -2.79 -8.63
CA PRO A 318 12.79 -1.88 -9.02
C PRO A 318 12.92 -1.77 -10.53
N GLN A 319 13.31 -0.58 -11.00
CA GLN A 319 13.64 -0.29 -12.39
C GLN A 319 15.11 0.08 -12.53
N PRO A 320 15.77 -0.20 -13.68
CA PRO A 320 17.18 0.16 -13.89
C PRO A 320 17.48 1.67 -13.76
N THR A 321 16.46 2.52 -13.94
CA THR A 321 16.56 3.99 -13.87
C THR A 321 16.23 4.56 -12.49
N ASP A 322 16.02 3.70 -11.48
CA ASP A 322 15.72 4.16 -10.12
C ASP A 322 16.84 5.04 -9.56
N SER A 323 16.45 6.17 -8.99
CA SER A 323 17.38 6.99 -8.20
C SER A 323 17.81 6.25 -6.94
N VAL A 324 18.96 6.63 -6.37
CA VAL A 324 19.43 6.05 -5.10
C VAL A 324 18.39 6.21 -3.98
N GLY A 325 17.74 7.37 -3.89
CA GLY A 325 16.71 7.63 -2.88
C GLY A 325 15.48 6.74 -3.03
N LEU A 326 15.01 6.53 -4.27
CA LEU A 326 13.89 5.64 -4.53
C LEU A 326 14.26 4.18 -4.25
N SER A 327 15.41 3.74 -4.77
CA SER A 327 15.90 2.37 -4.56
C SER A 327 16.04 2.04 -3.08
N GLN A 328 16.56 2.95 -2.25
CA GLN A 328 16.63 2.73 -0.80
C GLN A 328 15.25 2.63 -0.12
N SER A 329 14.23 3.28 -0.68
CA SER A 329 12.89 3.37 -0.08
C SER A 329 11.92 2.29 -0.52
N ARG A 330 12.16 1.62 -1.66
CA ARG A 330 11.25 0.58 -2.16
C ARG A 330 11.15 -0.56 -1.15
N GLU A 331 9.93 -0.97 -0.83
CA GLU A 331 9.68 -2.11 0.05
C GLU A 331 10.30 -3.40 -0.51
N TYR A 332 10.37 -3.54 -1.83
CA TYR A 332 11.12 -4.62 -2.49
C TYR A 332 12.57 -4.69 -2.01
N ASN A 333 13.28 -3.56 -1.93
CA ASN A 333 14.70 -3.55 -1.55
C ASN A 333 14.91 -3.67 -0.03
N LEU A 334 13.88 -3.34 0.77
CA LEU A 334 13.86 -3.52 2.22
C LEU A 334 13.48 -4.95 2.62
N ALA A 335 12.76 -5.67 1.75
CA ALA A 335 12.29 -7.03 1.97
C ALA A 335 13.43 -8.04 2.15
N GLN A 336 13.15 -9.03 2.99
CA GLN A 336 14.01 -10.22 3.13
C GLN A 336 13.39 -11.46 2.51
N ILE A 337 12.14 -11.39 2.06
CA ILE A 337 11.45 -12.47 1.35
C ILE A 337 10.75 -11.87 0.15
N HIS A 338 10.98 -12.45 -1.03
CA HIS A 338 10.27 -12.10 -2.25
C HIS A 338 9.37 -13.24 -2.68
N VAL A 339 8.13 -12.93 -3.07
CA VAL A 339 7.21 -13.82 -3.77
C VAL A 339 6.80 -13.12 -5.06
N LEU A 340 7.38 -13.54 -6.18
CA LEU A 340 7.22 -12.89 -7.48
C LEU A 340 6.56 -13.84 -8.47
N LEU A 341 5.53 -13.36 -9.16
CA LEU A 341 4.86 -14.04 -10.26
C LEU A 341 4.87 -13.17 -11.52
N ALA A 342 5.09 -13.81 -12.68
CA ALA A 342 5.11 -13.16 -13.99
C ALA A 342 4.70 -14.15 -15.08
N ASP A 343 4.28 -13.66 -16.24
CA ASP A 343 3.98 -14.54 -17.39
C ASP A 343 5.26 -15.08 -18.04
N ASP A 344 6.29 -14.22 -18.13
CA ASP A 344 7.62 -14.53 -18.67
C ASP A 344 8.67 -14.37 -17.55
N PRO A 345 9.51 -15.38 -17.28
CA PRO A 345 10.52 -15.29 -16.22
C PRO A 345 11.60 -14.24 -16.51
N ALA A 346 11.76 -13.78 -17.76
CA ALA A 346 12.64 -12.68 -18.12
C ALA A 346 12.19 -11.33 -17.50
N GLU A 347 10.92 -11.22 -17.10
CA GLU A 347 10.35 -10.04 -16.43
C GLU A 347 10.68 -9.97 -14.93
N PHE A 348 11.26 -11.02 -14.36
CA PHE A 348 11.72 -10.94 -12.98
C PHE A 348 12.89 -9.95 -12.85
N PRO A 349 13.00 -9.23 -11.73
CA PRO A 349 14.22 -8.49 -11.43
C PRO A 349 15.43 -9.41 -11.51
N GLY A 350 16.47 -8.98 -12.25
CA GLY A 350 17.65 -9.81 -12.53
C GLY A 350 17.47 -10.86 -13.65
N GLY A 351 16.33 -10.86 -14.36
CA GLY A 351 16.03 -11.79 -15.46
C GLY A 351 15.71 -13.21 -14.99
N ALA A 352 15.51 -14.12 -15.96
CA ALA A 352 15.17 -15.51 -15.69
C ALA A 352 16.29 -16.29 -14.99
N GLN A 353 15.93 -17.17 -14.06
CA GLN A 353 16.84 -18.03 -13.29
C GLN A 353 16.42 -19.50 -13.39
N PRO A 354 17.36 -20.47 -13.33
CA PRO A 354 17.03 -21.90 -13.38
C PRO A 354 16.13 -22.41 -12.23
N THR A 355 16.02 -21.62 -11.17
CA THR A 355 15.19 -21.90 -9.99
C THR A 355 13.77 -21.35 -10.10
N ASP A 356 13.46 -20.64 -11.18
CA ASP A 356 12.11 -20.18 -11.47
C ASP A 356 11.24 -21.36 -11.88
N VAL A 357 10.10 -21.50 -11.21
CA VAL A 357 9.19 -22.64 -11.45
C VAL A 357 8.00 -22.16 -12.25
N ARG A 358 7.74 -22.79 -13.39
CA ARG A 358 6.48 -22.60 -14.11
C ARG A 358 5.35 -23.32 -13.38
N LEU A 359 4.25 -22.63 -13.13
CA LEU A 359 3.06 -23.13 -12.41
C LEU A 359 2.15 -23.99 -13.31
N ALA A 360 2.73 -24.88 -14.11
CA ALA A 360 2.05 -25.73 -15.08
C ALA A 360 2.68 -27.13 -15.10
N ASN A 361 1.90 -28.17 -15.43
CA ASN A 361 2.41 -29.55 -15.47
C ASN A 361 3.07 -29.87 -16.81
N VAL A 362 4.14 -29.12 -17.13
CA VAL A 362 4.91 -29.20 -18.38
C VAL A 362 6.38 -29.44 -18.10
N ALA A 363 7.11 -29.94 -19.10
CA ALA A 363 8.55 -30.08 -19.00
C ALA A 363 9.15 -28.68 -19.15
N ASN A 364 9.93 -28.25 -18.17
CA ASN A 364 10.52 -26.90 -18.12
C ASN A 364 12.04 -27.01 -17.97
N PRO A 365 12.85 -26.05 -18.45
CA PRO A 365 14.27 -25.95 -18.10
C PRO A 365 14.40 -25.64 -16.61
N GLY A 366 14.57 -26.68 -15.77
CA GLY A 366 14.51 -26.57 -14.31
C GLY A 366 13.96 -27.86 -13.67
N PRO A 367 13.28 -27.77 -12.51
CA PRO A 367 12.60 -28.91 -11.90
C PRO A 367 11.48 -29.43 -12.80
N ASP A 368 11.53 -30.72 -13.16
CA ASP A 368 10.49 -31.36 -13.96
C ASP A 368 9.28 -31.72 -13.09
N TYR A 369 8.22 -30.91 -13.18
CA TYR A 369 6.92 -31.13 -12.55
C TYR A 369 5.84 -31.63 -13.52
N THR A 370 6.20 -32.20 -14.68
CA THR A 370 5.25 -32.87 -15.59
C THR A 370 4.41 -33.96 -14.92
N ARG A 371 4.94 -34.56 -13.86
CA ARG A 371 4.31 -35.61 -13.05
C ARG A 371 3.84 -35.11 -11.68
N GLY A 372 3.70 -33.79 -11.51
CA GLY A 372 3.32 -33.16 -10.24
C GLY A 372 4.50 -32.92 -9.30
N VAL A 373 4.25 -32.12 -8.28
CA VAL A 373 5.20 -31.74 -7.22
C VAL A 373 5.14 -32.79 -6.10
N PRO A 374 6.28 -33.31 -5.62
CA PRO A 374 6.31 -34.18 -4.46
C PRO A 374 5.99 -33.37 -3.20
N VAL A 375 4.88 -33.69 -2.54
CA VAL A 375 4.42 -32.99 -1.34
C VAL A 375 4.12 -34.00 -0.23
N PRO A 376 4.52 -33.75 1.03
CA PRO A 376 4.10 -34.54 2.17
C PRO A 376 2.59 -34.38 2.38
N ILE A 377 1.84 -35.47 2.33
CA ILE A 377 0.40 -35.46 2.60
C ILE A 377 0.15 -36.31 3.86
N ALA A 378 -0.51 -35.71 4.86
CA ALA A 378 -0.77 -36.37 6.14
C ALA A 378 -1.58 -37.66 5.93
N GLY A 379 -1.10 -38.77 6.51
CA GLY A 379 -1.74 -40.09 6.40
C GLY A 379 -1.48 -40.85 5.10
N LEU A 380 -0.66 -40.31 4.18
CA LEU A 380 -0.34 -40.95 2.90
C LEU A 380 1.17 -41.25 2.76
N PRO A 381 1.54 -42.28 1.97
CA PRO A 381 2.95 -42.54 1.65
C PRO A 381 3.60 -41.33 0.95
N ALA A 382 4.89 -41.10 1.20
CA ALA A 382 5.71 -40.05 0.58
C ALA A 382 5.84 -40.14 -0.97
N THR A 383 5.18 -41.13 -1.59
CA THR A 383 5.19 -41.41 -3.03
C THR A 383 4.08 -40.68 -3.79
N ARG A 384 3.21 -39.91 -3.12
CA ARG A 384 2.12 -39.14 -3.73
C ARG A 384 2.59 -37.72 -4.10
N ARG A 385 2.07 -37.20 -5.21
CA ARG A 385 2.38 -35.88 -5.77
C ARG A 385 1.09 -35.07 -5.95
N THR A 386 1.20 -33.74 -5.91
CA THR A 386 0.08 -32.85 -6.25
C THR A 386 0.38 -32.13 -7.56
N TYR A 387 -0.64 -32.06 -8.41
CA TYR A 387 -0.56 -31.42 -9.73
C TYR A 387 -1.08 -29.98 -9.68
N PHE A 388 -0.57 -29.13 -10.56
CA PHE A 388 -1.18 -27.83 -10.83
C PHE A 388 -2.52 -28.02 -11.54
N ALA A 389 -3.47 -27.11 -11.31
CA ALA A 389 -4.82 -27.20 -11.85
C ALA A 389 -4.86 -27.14 -13.39
N GLU A 390 -5.60 -28.06 -14.00
CA GLU A 390 -5.81 -28.13 -15.46
C GLU A 390 -7.29 -28.31 -15.86
N GLY A 391 -7.63 -27.80 -17.03
CA GLY A 391 -8.87 -28.08 -17.73
C GLY A 391 -8.67 -29.11 -18.85
N SER A 392 -9.76 -29.79 -19.23
CA SER A 392 -9.79 -30.75 -20.33
C SER A 392 -11.13 -30.66 -21.06
N THR A 393 -11.09 -30.73 -22.40
CA THR A 393 -12.29 -30.94 -23.24
C THR A 393 -12.56 -32.42 -23.50
N VAL A 394 -11.63 -33.31 -23.12
CA VAL A 394 -11.75 -34.75 -23.36
C VAL A 394 -12.30 -35.42 -22.10
N VAL A 395 -13.58 -35.82 -22.15
CA VAL A 395 -14.29 -36.56 -21.08
C VAL A 395 -13.67 -37.96 -20.84
N GLY A 396 -12.77 -38.42 -21.70
CA GLY A 396 -12.31 -39.81 -21.81
C GLY A 396 -11.10 -40.24 -20.98
N LEU A 397 -10.74 -39.57 -19.87
CA LEU A 397 -9.66 -40.06 -18.99
C LEU A 397 -10.16 -40.93 -17.81
N PHE A 398 -11.40 -41.41 -17.86
CA PHE A 398 -11.89 -42.38 -16.90
C PHE A 398 -11.53 -43.81 -17.32
N ASN A 399 -10.40 -44.28 -16.78
CA ASN A 399 -10.02 -45.69 -16.58
C ASN A 399 -9.02 -46.34 -17.56
N ARG A 400 -8.25 -47.29 -16.99
CA ARG A 400 -7.04 -48.00 -17.44
C ARG A 400 -7.14 -48.89 -18.70
N ASP A 401 -8.07 -48.66 -19.62
CA ASP A 401 -8.15 -49.49 -20.83
C ASP A 401 -8.64 -48.67 -22.03
N THR A 402 -7.74 -48.44 -22.97
CA THR A 402 -7.92 -47.61 -24.16
C THR A 402 -8.79 -48.24 -25.25
N THR A 403 -9.37 -49.41 -25.02
CA THR A 403 -10.03 -50.18 -26.11
C THR A 403 -11.53 -49.93 -26.28
N GLY A 404 -12.23 -49.29 -25.33
CA GLY A 404 -13.70 -49.16 -25.36
C GLY A 404 -14.29 -47.78 -25.69
N ILE A 405 -13.56 -46.68 -25.52
CA ILE A 405 -14.15 -45.32 -25.47
C ILE A 405 -14.07 -44.57 -26.81
N ALA A 406 -13.22 -45.04 -27.74
CA ALA A 406 -13.04 -44.42 -29.06
C ALA A 406 -14.30 -44.42 -29.96
N ALA A 407 -15.31 -45.24 -29.63
CA ALA A 407 -16.51 -45.41 -30.44
C ALA A 407 -17.63 -44.37 -30.20
N CYS A 408 -17.62 -43.57 -29.11
CA CYS A 408 -18.67 -42.56 -28.87
C CYS A 408 -18.27 -41.13 -29.33
N LEU A 409 -17.09 -40.90 -29.94
CA LEU A 409 -16.59 -39.56 -30.30
C LEU A 409 -16.62 -39.23 -31.81
N THR A 410 -17.27 -40.05 -32.63
CA THR A 410 -17.50 -39.71 -34.04
C THR A 410 -18.90 -39.16 -34.21
N ASN A 411 -18.97 -37.87 -34.58
CA ASN A 411 -20.10 -37.13 -35.18
C ASN A 411 -20.69 -35.97 -34.34
N ALA A 412 -20.32 -34.77 -34.79
CA ALA A 412 -21.21 -33.62 -35.03
C ALA A 412 -21.96 -32.91 -33.89
N ASN A 413 -21.82 -33.26 -32.61
CA ASN A 413 -22.36 -32.44 -31.51
C ASN A 413 -21.28 -32.10 -30.48
N GLN A 414 -20.45 -31.08 -30.77
CA GLN A 414 -19.72 -30.31 -29.74
C GLN A 414 -20.65 -29.41 -28.90
N ALA A 415 -21.95 -29.74 -28.83
CA ALA A 415 -22.94 -29.00 -28.08
C ALA A 415 -22.97 -29.52 -26.64
N ALA A 416 -22.59 -28.64 -25.71
CA ALA A 416 -22.54 -28.80 -24.26
C ALA A 416 -21.36 -29.63 -23.72
N ILE A 417 -20.21 -28.97 -23.56
CA ILE A 417 -19.36 -29.24 -22.38
C ILE A 417 -20.30 -29.21 -21.14
N PRO A 418 -20.32 -30.23 -20.27
CA PRO A 418 -21.21 -30.21 -19.11
C PRO A 418 -20.97 -28.94 -18.27
N LEU A 419 -22.03 -28.38 -17.68
CA LEU A 419 -22.04 -27.12 -16.91
C LEU A 419 -20.89 -27.00 -15.88
N ASP A 420 -20.33 -28.12 -15.45
CA ASP A 420 -19.37 -28.27 -14.36
C ASP A 420 -17.88 -28.33 -14.80
N TRP A 421 -17.57 -28.35 -16.11
CA TRP A 421 -16.19 -28.37 -16.63
C TRP A 421 -15.66 -26.98 -17.00
N PRO A 422 -14.38 -26.63 -16.74
CA PRO A 422 -13.76 -25.40 -17.23
C PRO A 422 -13.84 -25.26 -18.75
N ASN A 423 -13.83 -24.02 -19.25
CA ASN A 423 -13.81 -23.69 -20.67
C ASN A 423 -12.36 -23.49 -21.14
N GLN A 424 -12.07 -23.93 -22.36
CA GLN A 424 -10.78 -23.65 -22.98
C GLN A 424 -10.64 -22.13 -23.21
N PRO A 425 -9.53 -21.50 -22.80
CA PRO A 425 -9.30 -20.09 -23.06
C PRO A 425 -9.28 -19.77 -24.55
N ALA A 426 -9.80 -18.59 -24.92
CA ALA A 426 -9.65 -18.08 -26.27
C ALA A 426 -8.17 -17.77 -26.58
N ALA A 427 -7.78 -17.89 -27.84
CA ALA A 427 -6.46 -17.48 -28.28
C ALA A 427 -6.28 -15.96 -28.12
N ALA A 428 -5.17 -15.53 -27.54
CA ALA A 428 -4.80 -14.13 -27.48
C ALA A 428 -4.45 -13.58 -28.88
N GLY A 429 -4.84 -12.33 -29.16
CA GLY A 429 -4.37 -11.60 -30.33
C GLY A 429 -2.88 -11.21 -30.23
N ALA A 430 -2.25 -10.82 -31.35
CA ALA A 430 -0.83 -10.47 -31.42
C ALA A 430 -0.38 -9.33 -30.48
N ASN A 431 -1.30 -8.45 -30.07
CA ASN A 431 -1.05 -7.36 -29.11
C ASN A 431 -1.39 -7.73 -27.65
N GLN A 432 -1.73 -8.99 -27.38
CA GLN A 432 -2.08 -9.54 -26.06
C GLN A 432 -1.05 -10.60 -25.62
N THR A 433 0.13 -10.61 -26.26
CA THR A 433 1.07 -11.73 -26.42
C THR A 433 1.90 -12.14 -25.19
N LEU A 434 1.48 -11.76 -23.99
CA LEU A 434 2.01 -12.28 -22.72
C LEU A 434 0.96 -13.06 -21.91
N VAL A 435 -0.30 -13.04 -22.35
CA VAL A 435 -1.26 -14.13 -22.10
C VAL A 435 -0.58 -15.41 -22.60
N PRO A 436 -0.61 -16.56 -21.90
CA PRO A 436 -0.17 -17.84 -22.45
C PRO A 436 -0.85 -18.08 -23.80
N ILE A 437 -0.20 -17.61 -24.86
CA ILE A 437 -0.33 -18.13 -26.19
C ILE A 437 0.04 -19.59 -25.97
N ALA A 438 -0.80 -20.49 -26.48
CA ALA A 438 -0.48 -21.91 -26.53
C ALA A 438 1.04 -22.12 -26.69
N PRO A 439 1.61 -23.00 -25.85
CA PRO A 439 2.89 -22.81 -25.17
C PRO A 439 3.97 -22.30 -26.13
N VAL A 440 4.54 -21.14 -25.81
CA VAL A 440 5.74 -20.64 -26.50
C VAL A 440 6.82 -21.73 -26.40
N ALA A 441 7.14 -22.26 -27.58
CA ALA A 441 8.17 -23.25 -27.88
C ALA A 441 8.07 -24.59 -27.11
N ALA A 442 7.61 -25.60 -27.86
CA ALA A 442 7.77 -27.03 -27.61
C ALA A 442 9.15 -27.41 -27.00
N PRO A 443 9.21 -28.53 -26.25
CA PRO A 443 9.11 -29.81 -26.93
C PRO A 443 7.77 -30.50 -26.71
N LEU A 444 7.21 -30.99 -27.82
CA LEU A 444 6.45 -32.24 -27.99
C LEU A 444 5.22 -32.41 -27.10
N LEU A 445 4.04 -32.53 -27.73
CA LEU A 445 2.77 -33.11 -27.25
C LEU A 445 2.48 -33.05 -25.73
N PRO A 446 1.33 -32.52 -25.28
CA PRO A 446 0.96 -32.59 -23.87
C PRO A 446 1.10 -34.03 -23.37
N PRO A 447 1.68 -34.27 -22.18
CA PRO A 447 1.72 -35.61 -21.61
C PRO A 447 0.34 -36.26 -21.44
N ALA A 448 -0.75 -35.48 -21.59
CA ALA A 448 -2.15 -35.92 -21.53
C ALA A 448 -2.91 -35.88 -22.88
N GLY A 449 -2.27 -35.55 -24.02
CA GLY A 449 -2.90 -35.54 -25.35
C GLY A 449 -3.55 -34.20 -25.77
N SER A 450 -4.14 -34.16 -26.98
CA SER A 450 -4.84 -32.98 -27.51
C SER A 450 -6.10 -32.65 -26.71
N GLY A 451 -6.26 -31.40 -26.24
CA GLY A 451 -7.50 -30.91 -25.59
C GLY A 451 -7.40 -30.58 -24.10
N THR A 452 -6.20 -30.41 -23.52
CA THR A 452 -5.98 -29.95 -22.14
C THR A 452 -5.31 -28.57 -22.10
N TRP A 453 -5.53 -27.80 -21.03
CA TRP A 453 -4.90 -26.49 -20.78
C TRP A 453 -4.70 -26.25 -19.28
N ASN A 454 -3.79 -25.35 -18.90
CA ASN A 454 -3.57 -25.02 -17.50
C ASN A 454 -4.57 -23.97 -17.00
N LEU A 455 -5.05 -24.13 -15.76
CA LEU A 455 -5.85 -23.12 -15.06
C LEU A 455 -4.99 -22.24 -14.14
N LEU A 456 -3.80 -22.73 -13.78
CA LEU A 456 -2.69 -21.96 -13.25
C LEU A 456 -1.60 -21.91 -14.32
N ASP A 457 -1.00 -20.75 -14.55
CA ASP A 457 0.20 -20.65 -15.40
C ASP A 457 1.02 -19.42 -14.95
N GLY A 458 2.10 -19.17 -15.67
CA GLY A 458 3.13 -18.19 -15.33
C GLY A 458 4.25 -18.83 -14.53
N TYR A 459 5.24 -18.01 -14.18
CA TYR A 459 6.41 -18.40 -13.42
C TYR A 459 6.32 -17.85 -12.00
N LEU A 460 6.89 -18.60 -11.05
CA LEU A 460 7.01 -18.26 -9.65
C LEU A 460 8.49 -18.23 -9.26
N ARG A 461 8.89 -17.16 -8.57
CA ARG A 461 10.14 -17.06 -7.83
C ARG A 461 9.84 -16.74 -6.38
N VAL A 462 10.32 -17.61 -5.48
CA VAL A 462 10.41 -17.33 -4.06
C VAL A 462 11.86 -17.40 -3.64
N GLU A 463 12.33 -16.34 -2.99
CA GLU A 463 13.71 -16.22 -2.50
C GLU A 463 13.72 -15.46 -1.19
N TYR A 464 14.77 -15.67 -0.40
CA TYR A 464 15.01 -14.90 0.81
C TYR A 464 16.43 -14.34 0.84
N ARG A 465 16.62 -13.27 1.61
CA ARG A 465 17.93 -12.67 1.85
C ARG A 465 18.54 -13.22 3.13
N ASN A 466 19.73 -13.82 3.03
CA ASN A 466 20.46 -14.32 4.20
C ASN A 466 21.22 -13.18 4.92
N THR A 467 21.82 -13.48 6.08
CA THR A 467 22.61 -12.50 6.86
C THR A 467 23.91 -12.04 6.19
N ALA A 468 24.39 -12.76 5.17
CA ALA A 468 25.53 -12.32 4.34
C ALA A 468 25.10 -11.34 3.23
N GLY A 469 23.79 -11.20 3.01
CA GLY A 469 23.20 -10.33 2.00
C GLY A 469 22.88 -11.04 0.67
N ASP A 470 23.11 -12.35 0.55
CA ASP A 470 22.83 -13.13 -0.66
C ASP A 470 21.35 -13.51 -0.75
N TRP A 471 20.84 -13.57 -1.98
CA TRP A 471 19.51 -14.09 -2.29
C TRP A 471 19.55 -15.60 -2.52
N ILE A 472 18.78 -16.33 -1.72
CA ILE A 472 18.70 -17.79 -1.74
C ILE A 472 17.32 -18.22 -2.24
N PRO A 473 17.23 -19.01 -3.33
CA PRO A 473 15.95 -19.45 -3.87
C PRO A 473 15.33 -20.55 -2.99
N VAL A 474 14.05 -20.39 -2.66
CA VAL A 474 13.25 -21.34 -1.85
C VAL A 474 11.93 -21.73 -2.51
N THR A 475 11.70 -21.34 -3.78
CA THR A 475 10.50 -21.71 -4.57
C THR A 475 10.15 -23.18 -4.44
N ARG A 476 11.16 -24.05 -4.58
CA ARG A 476 10.96 -25.50 -4.52
C ARG A 476 10.58 -25.99 -3.14
N GLU A 477 11.26 -25.52 -2.09
CA GLU A 477 10.96 -25.89 -0.71
C GLU A 477 9.50 -25.55 -0.39
N TRP A 478 9.06 -24.32 -0.72
CA TRP A 478 7.70 -23.87 -0.46
C TRP A 478 6.65 -24.69 -1.22
N LEU A 479 6.90 -25.01 -2.49
CA LEU A 479 5.99 -25.88 -3.27
C LEU A 479 5.97 -27.31 -2.74
N GLU A 480 7.09 -27.84 -2.26
CA GLU A 480 7.21 -29.18 -1.68
C GLU A 480 6.57 -29.26 -0.29
N LEU A 481 6.43 -28.15 0.47
CA LEU A 481 5.56 -28.08 1.67
C LEU A 481 4.06 -28.17 1.34
N GLY A 482 3.71 -27.92 0.07
CA GLY A 482 2.36 -27.96 -0.47
C GLY A 482 1.83 -26.59 -0.89
N PHE A 483 0.85 -26.59 -1.80
CA PHE A 483 0.35 -25.37 -2.45
C PHE A 483 -1.18 -25.33 -2.67
N ALA A 484 -1.92 -26.09 -1.88
CA ALA A 484 -3.35 -26.27 -2.06
C ALA A 484 -4.05 -26.31 -0.71
N ARG A 485 -5.31 -25.88 -0.67
CA ARG A 485 -6.14 -25.94 0.53
C ARG A 485 -7.48 -26.60 0.30
N GLY A 486 -8.23 -26.87 1.37
CA GLY A 486 -9.64 -27.26 1.27
C GLY A 486 -10.54 -26.18 0.66
N THR A 487 -11.84 -26.45 0.57
CA THR A 487 -12.85 -25.51 0.04
C THR A 487 -13.05 -24.26 0.90
N THR A 488 -12.46 -24.24 2.09
CA THR A 488 -12.47 -23.13 3.02
C THR A 488 -11.03 -22.70 3.32
N PRO A 489 -10.76 -21.39 3.38
CA PRO A 489 -9.47 -20.87 3.82
C PRO A 489 -9.12 -21.31 5.26
N PRO A 490 -7.85 -21.60 5.58
CA PRO A 490 -7.41 -21.93 6.93
C PRO A 490 -7.45 -20.67 7.80
N THR A 491 -8.59 -20.34 8.42
CA THR A 491 -8.83 -19.00 9.00
C THR A 491 -9.51 -19.00 10.38
N LEU A 492 -9.55 -20.12 11.08
CA LEU A 492 -10.33 -20.20 12.33
C LEU A 492 -9.53 -19.67 13.54
N SER A 493 -10.12 -18.73 14.27
CA SER A 493 -9.63 -18.17 15.54
C SER A 493 -10.49 -18.58 16.76
N GLY A 494 -9.91 -18.65 17.96
CA GLY A 494 -10.61 -18.90 19.24
C GLY A 494 -10.72 -20.38 19.67
N ASN A 495 -11.66 -20.72 20.57
CA ASN A 495 -11.90 -22.10 21.08
C ASN A 495 -12.35 -23.11 20.00
N ASN A 496 -12.57 -22.68 18.76
CA ASN A 496 -12.84 -23.52 17.58
C ASN A 496 -11.75 -23.35 16.49
N ALA A 497 -10.59 -22.76 16.82
CA ALA A 497 -9.41 -22.78 15.96
C ALA A 497 -8.90 -24.22 15.83
N PRO A 498 -8.73 -24.78 14.62
CA PRO A 498 -7.96 -25.98 14.43
C PRO A 498 -6.48 -25.63 14.69
N ALA A 499 -5.77 -26.56 15.31
CA ALA A 499 -4.35 -26.44 15.62
C ALA A 499 -3.49 -26.30 14.34
N VAL A 500 -2.22 -25.84 14.47
CA VAL A 500 -1.19 -25.91 13.41
C VAL A 500 -1.41 -27.12 12.49
N GLY A 501 -1.52 -26.90 11.17
CA GLY A 501 -1.85 -27.95 10.21
C GLY A 501 -3.35 -28.11 9.91
N THR A 502 -4.14 -27.05 10.04
CA THR A 502 -5.59 -27.03 9.82
C THR A 502 -6.01 -27.26 8.38
N ASN A 503 -5.13 -26.90 7.44
CA ASN A 503 -5.38 -27.09 6.04
C ASN A 503 -5.52 -28.60 5.77
N PRO A 504 -6.72 -29.08 5.36
CA PRO A 504 -6.99 -30.51 5.25
C PRO A 504 -6.32 -31.16 4.03
N VAL A 505 -5.75 -30.35 3.12
CA VAL A 505 -5.08 -30.83 1.91
C VAL A 505 -3.58 -30.83 2.10
N HIS A 506 -2.98 -29.66 2.35
CA HIS A 506 -1.55 -29.51 2.61
C HIS A 506 -1.33 -28.73 3.91
N PRO A 507 -1.24 -29.42 5.06
CA PRO A 507 -1.14 -28.80 6.39
C PRO A 507 -0.01 -27.78 6.53
N ASN A 508 1.11 -27.98 5.83
CA ASN A 508 2.32 -27.17 5.96
C ASN A 508 2.48 -26.12 4.85
N ALA A 509 1.50 -25.99 3.96
CA ALA A 509 1.56 -25.07 2.84
C ALA A 509 1.66 -23.62 3.33
N ILE A 510 2.69 -22.90 2.87
CA ILE A 510 2.86 -21.46 3.12
C ILE A 510 2.18 -20.67 1.99
N LEU A 511 2.45 -21.07 0.74
CA LEU A 511 1.93 -20.44 -0.47
C LEU A 511 0.82 -21.31 -1.06
N ILE A 512 -0.40 -20.81 -1.08
CA ILE A 512 -1.57 -21.55 -1.52
C ILE A 512 -2.10 -20.96 -2.83
N LEU A 513 -2.26 -21.80 -3.85
CA LEU A 513 -2.58 -21.38 -5.23
C LEU A 513 -3.92 -21.96 -5.74
N GLN A 514 -4.39 -23.05 -5.14
CA GLN A 514 -5.56 -23.79 -5.63
C GLN A 514 -6.35 -24.48 -4.51
N GLN A 515 -7.54 -24.92 -4.86
CA GLN A 515 -8.45 -25.70 -4.01
C GLN A 515 -9.12 -26.81 -4.83
N PRO A 516 -9.61 -27.90 -4.20
CA PRO A 516 -10.38 -28.92 -4.88
C PRO A 516 -11.57 -28.34 -5.67
N ALA A 517 -11.86 -28.95 -6.80
CA ALA A 517 -12.98 -28.60 -7.65
C ALA A 517 -14.31 -29.04 -7.00
N ASP A 518 -14.85 -28.21 -6.11
CA ASP A 518 -16.24 -28.32 -5.62
C ASP A 518 -17.18 -27.97 -6.79
N ARG A 519 -17.59 -28.98 -7.56
CA ARG A 519 -18.30 -28.80 -8.84
C ARG A 519 -19.75 -28.43 -8.61
N ASN A 520 -20.35 -29.00 -7.58
CA ASN A 520 -21.75 -28.73 -7.23
C ASN A 520 -21.93 -27.41 -6.44
N ALA A 521 -20.84 -26.79 -6.00
CA ALA A 521 -20.79 -25.51 -5.28
C ALA A 521 -21.45 -25.54 -3.88
N ASN A 522 -21.54 -26.70 -3.25
CA ASN A 522 -22.15 -26.86 -1.92
C ASN A 522 -21.16 -26.60 -0.76
N GLY A 523 -19.86 -26.42 -1.07
CA GLY A 523 -18.80 -26.16 -0.10
C GLY A 523 -18.16 -27.41 0.51
N THR A 524 -18.58 -28.58 0.10
CA THR A 524 -17.99 -29.87 0.47
C THR A 524 -17.44 -30.56 -0.76
N VAL A 525 -16.37 -31.33 -0.60
CA VAL A 525 -15.81 -32.11 -1.70
C VAL A 525 -16.35 -33.53 -1.64
N ASN A 526 -17.03 -33.97 -2.68
CA ASN A 526 -17.67 -35.27 -2.77
C ASN A 526 -16.67 -36.34 -3.23
N GLY A 527 -16.52 -37.42 -2.45
CA GLY A 527 -15.76 -38.60 -2.88
C GLY A 527 -16.47 -39.38 -4.00
N MET A 528 -15.74 -40.23 -4.72
CA MET A 528 -16.34 -41.27 -5.58
C MET A 528 -17.11 -42.29 -4.74
N VAL A 529 -18.33 -41.97 -4.33
CA VAL A 529 -19.22 -42.96 -3.70
C VAL A 529 -20.07 -43.58 -4.78
N GLY A 530 -19.76 -44.82 -5.17
CA GLY A 530 -20.61 -45.91 -5.70
C GLY A 530 -21.69 -45.67 -6.77
N ALA A 531 -22.33 -44.51 -6.83
CA ALA A 531 -23.43 -44.17 -7.73
C ALA A 531 -22.96 -43.71 -9.12
N GLN A 532 -21.75 -43.14 -9.25
CA GLN A 532 -21.22 -42.73 -10.56
C GLN A 532 -20.62 -43.88 -11.37
N ALA A 533 -20.30 -45.00 -10.71
CA ALA A 533 -19.96 -46.25 -11.40
C ALA A 533 -21.19 -46.92 -12.03
N ALA A 534 -22.38 -46.70 -11.46
CA ALA A 534 -23.63 -47.25 -11.99
C ALA A 534 -24.10 -46.52 -13.27
N ASP A 535 -23.84 -45.21 -13.40
CA ASP A 535 -24.12 -44.45 -14.62
C ASP A 535 -23.22 -44.86 -15.81
N LEU A 536 -22.06 -45.47 -15.54
CA LEU A 536 -21.15 -45.96 -16.58
C LEU A 536 -21.43 -47.41 -16.99
N ALA A 537 -22.08 -48.21 -16.13
CA ALA A 537 -22.31 -49.63 -16.39
C ALA A 537 -23.55 -49.91 -17.26
N GLY A 538 -24.46 -48.93 -17.43
CA GLY A 538 -25.75 -49.12 -18.10
C GLY A 538 -25.97 -48.36 -19.40
N ALA A 539 -25.14 -47.37 -19.74
CA ALA A 539 -25.38 -46.50 -20.88
C ALA A 539 -24.50 -46.88 -22.07
N GLY A 540 -24.98 -47.82 -22.90
CA GLY A 540 -24.60 -47.82 -24.31
C GLY A 540 -24.88 -46.42 -24.87
N CYS A 541 -23.97 -45.87 -25.69
CA CYS A 541 -24.04 -44.49 -26.17
C CYS A 541 -25.51 -44.14 -26.55
N MET A 542 -26.11 -43.16 -25.87
CA MET A 542 -27.48 -42.59 -26.00
C MET A 542 -28.33 -42.68 -24.70
N ASN A 543 -28.11 -41.74 -23.78
CA ASN A 543 -29.20 -41.18 -22.95
C ASN A 543 -28.93 -39.67 -22.76
N PRO A 544 -29.88 -38.75 -23.05
CA PRO A 544 -29.65 -37.30 -22.95
C PRO A 544 -29.75 -36.74 -21.51
N THR A 545 -29.53 -37.57 -20.49
CA THR A 545 -29.37 -37.15 -19.09
C THR A 545 -27.93 -36.73 -18.80
N PRO A 546 -27.67 -35.84 -17.82
CA PRO A 546 -26.41 -35.11 -17.71
C PRO A 546 -25.23 -36.08 -17.65
N ALA A 547 -24.23 -35.86 -18.52
CA ALA A 547 -22.99 -36.61 -18.48
C ALA A 547 -22.48 -36.70 -17.02
N PRO A 548 -21.98 -37.87 -16.59
CA PRO A 548 -21.59 -38.07 -15.20
C PRO A 548 -20.57 -37.01 -14.79
N ARG A 549 -20.86 -36.28 -13.71
CA ARG A 549 -19.93 -35.31 -13.13
C ARG A 549 -18.61 -36.04 -12.85
N PRO A 550 -17.46 -35.52 -13.27
CA PRO A 550 -16.17 -36.10 -12.87
C PRO A 550 -16.06 -36.06 -11.34
N ALA A 551 -15.44 -37.09 -10.77
CA ALA A 551 -15.21 -37.17 -9.34
C ALA A 551 -14.46 -35.94 -8.81
N GLU A 552 -14.92 -35.37 -7.70
CA GLU A 552 -14.24 -34.23 -7.08
C GLU A 552 -12.98 -34.70 -6.32
N LEU A 553 -13.01 -35.92 -5.77
CA LEU A 553 -11.87 -36.62 -5.19
C LEU A 553 -11.78 -38.06 -5.69
N GLN A 554 -10.56 -38.56 -5.84
CA GLN A 554 -10.28 -39.98 -6.00
C GLN A 554 -9.77 -40.54 -4.66
N THR A 555 -10.04 -41.80 -4.33
CA THR A 555 -9.52 -42.46 -3.11
C THR A 555 -8.63 -43.64 -3.48
N ASP A 556 -7.62 -43.90 -2.64
CA ASP A 556 -6.76 -45.07 -2.74
C ASP A 556 -7.58 -46.32 -2.40
N ALA A 557 -7.62 -47.30 -3.30
CA ALA A 557 -8.39 -48.52 -3.06
C ALA A 557 -7.84 -49.39 -1.91
N THR A 558 -6.59 -49.16 -1.50
CA THR A 558 -5.87 -49.93 -0.46
C THR A 558 -5.89 -49.22 0.89
N THR A 559 -5.67 -47.91 0.91
CA THR A 559 -5.61 -47.12 2.16
C THR A 559 -6.87 -46.30 2.44
N ALA A 560 -7.87 -46.33 1.55
CA ALA A 560 -9.10 -45.53 1.61
C ALA A 560 -8.88 -44.01 1.74
N SER A 561 -7.65 -43.54 1.53
CA SER A 561 -7.23 -42.15 1.70
C SER A 561 -7.37 -41.37 0.40
N VAL A 562 -7.58 -40.06 0.46
CA VAL A 562 -7.80 -39.21 -0.73
C VAL A 562 -6.52 -39.12 -1.59
N LEU A 563 -6.66 -39.35 -2.89
CA LEU A 563 -5.59 -39.23 -3.87
C LEU A 563 -5.58 -37.85 -4.52
N TYR A 564 -4.43 -37.20 -4.41
CA TYR A 564 -4.13 -35.94 -5.08
C TYR A 564 -3.21 -36.13 -6.32
N GLY A 565 -2.74 -37.37 -6.57
CA GLY A 565 -2.01 -37.79 -7.78
C GLY A 565 -1.44 -39.23 -7.77
N ASP A 566 -1.13 -39.77 -8.95
CA ASP A 566 -0.34 -41.01 -9.17
C ASP A 566 1.00 -40.65 -9.85
N PHE A 567 2.11 -41.20 -9.35
CA PHE A 567 3.48 -40.93 -9.79
C PHE A 567 3.82 -41.52 -11.17
N SER A 568 3.05 -42.53 -11.59
CA SER A 568 3.40 -43.37 -12.74
C SER A 568 2.95 -42.79 -14.08
N GLN A 569 2.01 -41.84 -14.09
CA GLN A 569 1.38 -41.36 -15.33
C GLN A 569 1.21 -39.85 -15.35
N ALA A 570 1.74 -39.23 -16.41
CA ALA A 570 1.52 -37.82 -16.66
C ALA A 570 0.06 -37.52 -17.05
N SER A 571 -0.72 -38.50 -17.48
CA SER A 571 -2.17 -38.43 -17.74
C SER A 571 -3.04 -38.62 -16.49
N SER A 572 -2.53 -38.29 -15.29
CA SER A 572 -3.28 -38.51 -14.04
C SER A 572 -4.60 -37.73 -14.02
N VAL A 573 -5.70 -38.43 -13.70
CA VAL A 573 -7.06 -37.85 -13.64
C VAL A 573 -7.18 -36.72 -12.60
N THR A 574 -6.32 -36.70 -11.58
CA THR A 574 -6.34 -35.70 -10.52
C THR A 574 -5.86 -34.32 -10.96
N ARG A 575 -5.21 -34.18 -12.13
CA ARG A 575 -4.84 -32.89 -12.74
C ARG A 575 -6.05 -31.97 -12.94
N THR A 576 -7.22 -32.56 -13.18
CA THR A 576 -8.48 -31.83 -13.43
C THR A 576 -9.36 -31.62 -12.19
N ASN A 577 -8.91 -32.03 -11.00
CA ASN A 577 -9.68 -31.98 -9.75
C ASN A 577 -9.47 -30.69 -8.95
N TRP A 578 -8.90 -29.65 -9.57
CA TRP A 578 -8.51 -28.42 -8.90
C TRP A 578 -9.12 -27.21 -9.59
N TYR A 579 -9.45 -26.20 -8.81
CA TYR A 579 -9.75 -24.85 -9.28
C TYR A 579 -8.74 -23.84 -8.75
N PRO A 580 -8.44 -22.79 -9.53
CA PRO A 580 -7.76 -21.63 -9.00
C PRO A 580 -8.61 -20.99 -7.89
N ILE A 581 -7.97 -20.21 -7.02
CA ILE A 581 -8.67 -19.49 -5.95
C ILE A 581 -9.23 -18.20 -6.53
N ASN A 582 -10.46 -18.28 -7.04
CA ASN A 582 -11.17 -17.12 -7.57
C ASN A 582 -12.28 -16.67 -6.60
N PHE A 583 -12.51 -15.36 -6.53
CA PHE A 583 -13.62 -14.74 -5.82
C PHE A 583 -14.10 -13.50 -6.59
N TYR A 584 -15.23 -12.93 -6.16
CA TYR A 584 -15.76 -11.71 -6.76
C TYR A 584 -15.59 -10.49 -5.84
N ASP A 585 -14.78 -9.53 -6.29
CA ASP A 585 -14.73 -8.19 -5.72
C ASP A 585 -15.82 -7.34 -6.39
N ALA A 586 -16.93 -7.14 -5.67
CA ALA A 586 -18.07 -6.36 -6.17
C ALA A 586 -17.76 -4.86 -6.31
N ARG A 587 -16.75 -4.33 -5.61
CA ARG A 587 -16.36 -2.91 -5.75
C ARG A 587 -15.68 -2.69 -7.08
N GLU A 588 -14.75 -3.57 -7.46
CA GLU A 588 -14.10 -3.50 -8.77
C GLU A 588 -15.07 -3.93 -9.88
N GLY A 589 -15.89 -4.94 -9.62
CA GLY A 589 -16.75 -5.53 -10.63
C GLY A 589 -17.88 -4.64 -11.13
N GLU A 590 -18.50 -3.84 -10.28
CA GLU A 590 -19.63 -3.01 -10.67
C GLU A 590 -19.20 -1.56 -10.85
N PRO A 591 -19.54 -0.84 -11.94
CA PRO A 591 -19.20 0.58 -12.11
C PRO A 591 -20.06 1.51 -11.23
N ARG A 592 -21.20 1.00 -10.73
CA ARG A 592 -22.17 1.73 -9.90
C ARG A 592 -22.70 0.82 -8.80
N ASP A 593 -23.20 1.41 -7.70
CA ASP A 593 -23.83 0.65 -6.62
C ASP A 593 -25.26 0.25 -7.02
N ILE A 594 -25.38 -0.77 -7.88
CA ILE A 594 -26.67 -1.25 -8.39
C ILE A 594 -26.78 -2.76 -8.15
N LYS A 595 -27.79 -3.17 -7.38
CA LYS A 595 -28.14 -4.58 -7.19
C LYS A 595 -28.75 -5.18 -8.45
N GLN A 596 -28.14 -6.24 -8.98
CA GLN A 596 -28.64 -6.98 -10.15
C GLN A 596 -29.58 -8.11 -9.69
N ILE A 597 -30.84 -7.80 -9.37
CA ILE A 597 -31.80 -8.75 -8.77
C ILE A 597 -32.69 -9.52 -9.75
N ALA A 598 -32.71 -9.16 -11.04
CA ALA A 598 -33.40 -9.91 -12.11
C ALA A 598 -32.91 -9.42 -13.49
N PRO A 599 -32.88 -10.26 -14.56
CA PRO A 599 -33.19 -11.69 -14.61
C PRO A 599 -32.02 -12.61 -14.23
N ASN A 600 -30.81 -12.07 -13.99
CA ASN A 600 -29.58 -12.86 -13.82
C ASN A 600 -28.99 -12.71 -12.41
N THR A 601 -29.66 -13.31 -11.42
CA THR A 601 -29.31 -13.21 -9.99
C THR A 601 -27.93 -13.79 -9.63
N ASN A 602 -27.17 -14.38 -10.55
CA ASN A 602 -25.76 -14.76 -10.32
C ASN A 602 -24.84 -14.29 -11.47
N SER A 603 -25.11 -13.14 -12.08
CA SER A 603 -24.22 -12.57 -13.10
C SER A 603 -23.12 -11.72 -12.49
N CYS A 604 -21.94 -11.72 -13.11
CA CYS A 604 -20.79 -10.91 -12.68
C CYS A 604 -20.03 -10.36 -13.89
N THR A 605 -19.29 -9.27 -13.72
CA THR A 605 -18.41 -8.71 -14.76
C THR A 605 -17.05 -9.37 -14.74
N ALA A 606 -16.31 -9.31 -15.85
CA ALA A 606 -14.93 -9.80 -15.89
C ALA A 606 -14.03 -9.01 -14.92
N ASN A 607 -14.27 -7.69 -14.80
CA ASN A 607 -13.45 -6.80 -13.97
C ASN A 607 -13.41 -7.16 -12.49
N GLY A 608 -14.49 -7.72 -11.94
CA GLY A 608 -14.57 -8.06 -10.52
C GLY A 608 -14.11 -9.47 -10.19
N VAL A 609 -13.79 -10.31 -11.17
CA VAL A 609 -13.31 -11.67 -10.93
C VAL A 609 -11.82 -11.61 -10.60
N MET A 610 -11.49 -11.80 -9.32
CA MET A 610 -10.13 -11.75 -8.81
C MET A 610 -9.60 -13.18 -8.62
N ASN A 611 -8.32 -13.38 -8.93
CA ASN A 611 -7.56 -14.58 -8.57
C ASN A 611 -6.65 -14.27 -7.37
N ALA A 612 -6.71 -15.08 -6.33
CA ALA A 612 -5.91 -14.91 -5.12
C ALA A 612 -4.70 -15.85 -5.12
N VAL A 613 -3.55 -15.33 -4.72
CA VAL A 613 -2.48 -16.12 -4.12
C VAL A 613 -2.60 -15.97 -2.61
N GLU A 614 -2.64 -17.08 -1.88
CA GLU A 614 -2.81 -17.07 -0.43
C GLU A 614 -1.46 -17.28 0.27
N ILE A 615 -1.20 -16.50 1.32
CA ILE A 615 -0.11 -16.75 2.28
C ILE A 615 -0.72 -17.14 3.61
N ASP A 616 -0.40 -18.36 4.05
CA ASP A 616 -0.68 -18.84 5.39
C ASP A 616 0.38 -18.27 6.35
N VAL A 617 -0.03 -17.26 7.11
CA VAL A 617 0.86 -16.47 7.96
C VAL A 617 1.36 -17.29 9.15
N GLY A 618 0.51 -18.17 9.70
CA GLY A 618 0.89 -19.09 10.77
C GLY A 618 1.96 -20.09 10.31
N ASN A 619 1.80 -20.69 9.12
CA ASN A 619 2.80 -21.59 8.55
C ASN A 619 4.10 -20.88 8.17
N LEU A 620 4.02 -19.64 7.66
CA LEU A 620 5.21 -18.81 7.41
C LEU A 620 6.02 -18.60 8.70
N LYS A 621 5.35 -18.30 9.81
CA LYS A 621 6.01 -18.19 11.12
C LYS A 621 6.71 -19.49 11.51
N GLN A 622 6.08 -20.64 11.31
CA GLN A 622 6.69 -21.94 11.63
C GLN A 622 7.95 -22.21 10.78
N TRP A 623 7.93 -21.86 9.49
CA TRP A 623 9.11 -21.96 8.62
C TRP A 623 10.25 -21.05 9.10
N LEU A 624 9.97 -19.78 9.39
CA LEU A 624 10.95 -18.81 9.93
C LEU A 624 11.57 -19.29 11.26
N TRP A 625 10.79 -20.02 12.07
CA TRP A 625 11.26 -20.58 13.34
C TRP A 625 12.03 -21.90 13.21
N GLY A 626 12.06 -22.49 12.01
CA GLY A 626 12.65 -23.81 11.75
C GLY A 626 11.92 -24.93 12.49
N THR A 627 10.60 -24.81 12.64
CA THR A 627 9.78 -25.85 13.29
C THR A 627 9.83 -27.13 12.46
N ALA A 628 9.97 -28.28 13.13
CA ALA A 628 10.02 -29.57 12.45
C ALA A 628 8.79 -29.79 11.56
N GLY A 629 9.02 -30.19 10.30
CA GLY A 629 7.98 -30.39 9.29
C GLY A 629 7.72 -29.18 8.37
N PHE A 630 8.20 -27.99 8.74
CA PHE A 630 8.01 -26.77 7.95
C PHE A 630 9.21 -26.39 7.09
N GLY A 631 10.33 -27.10 7.18
CA GLY A 631 11.59 -26.74 6.52
C GLY A 631 12.66 -26.33 7.53
N ALA A 632 13.93 -26.38 7.12
CA ALA A 632 15.07 -26.09 8.00
C ALA A 632 15.80 -24.78 7.65
N ILE A 633 15.41 -24.14 6.55
CA ILE A 633 16.15 -23.01 5.96
C ILE A 633 15.65 -21.66 6.51
N GLY A 634 14.38 -21.55 6.90
CA GLY A 634 13.77 -20.29 7.36
C GLY A 634 14.50 -19.56 8.49
N PRO A 635 15.16 -20.21 9.47
CA PRO A 635 15.98 -19.51 10.46
C PRO A 635 17.17 -18.71 9.89
N ASN A 636 17.54 -18.93 8.62
CA ASN A 636 18.63 -18.21 7.96
C ASN A 636 18.18 -16.88 7.32
N VAL A 637 16.89 -16.56 7.32
CA VAL A 637 16.40 -15.26 6.82
C VAL A 637 16.87 -14.15 7.76
N ASP A 638 17.47 -13.10 7.19
CA ASP A 638 17.90 -11.93 7.96
C ASP A 638 16.71 -11.22 8.60
N PHE A 639 16.73 -11.09 9.92
CA PHE A 639 15.74 -10.34 10.71
C PHE A 639 16.35 -9.10 11.37
N ALA A 640 17.68 -8.95 11.35
CA ALA A 640 18.38 -7.95 12.14
C ALA A 640 18.23 -6.55 11.55
N VAL A 641 18.27 -6.44 10.21
CA VAL A 641 18.24 -5.15 9.51
C VAL A 641 16.92 -4.39 9.71
N GLN A 642 15.78 -5.10 9.74
CA GLN A 642 14.45 -4.48 9.85
C GLN A 642 13.77 -4.73 11.19
N ASN A 643 14.48 -5.29 12.19
CA ASN A 643 13.88 -5.73 13.46
C ASN A 643 12.66 -6.65 13.24
N GLY A 644 12.84 -7.70 12.45
CA GLY A 644 11.77 -8.58 11.97
C GLY A 644 11.88 -8.81 10.47
N TRP A 645 10.78 -9.22 9.84
CA TRP A 645 10.76 -9.58 8.42
C TRP A 645 9.79 -8.74 7.63
N VAL A 646 10.20 -8.41 6.41
CA VAL A 646 9.37 -7.81 5.38
C VAL A 646 9.26 -8.82 4.23
N LEU A 647 8.02 -9.21 3.90
CA LEU A 647 7.70 -10.03 2.73
C LEU A 647 7.16 -9.12 1.63
N TYR A 648 7.79 -9.15 0.46
CA TYR A 648 7.32 -8.45 -0.72
C TYR A 648 6.61 -9.41 -1.69
N PHE A 649 5.39 -9.07 -2.08
CA PHE A 649 4.59 -9.82 -3.04
C PHE A 649 4.31 -9.02 -4.30
N SER A 650 4.49 -9.65 -5.45
CA SER A 650 4.12 -9.06 -6.73
C SER A 650 3.68 -10.12 -7.73
N ASP A 651 2.48 -9.94 -8.28
CA ASP A 651 1.92 -10.75 -9.35
C ASP A 651 1.64 -9.90 -10.59
N ARG A 652 2.49 -10.06 -11.61
CA ARG A 652 2.39 -9.39 -12.91
C ARG A 652 1.86 -10.31 -14.01
N ARG A 653 1.27 -11.45 -13.64
CA ARG A 653 0.56 -12.31 -14.60
C ARG A 653 -0.65 -11.58 -15.15
N GLY A 654 -0.92 -11.75 -16.45
CA GLY A 654 -2.05 -11.10 -17.13
C GLY A 654 -1.95 -9.56 -17.21
N MET A 655 -0.90 -8.94 -16.68
CA MET A 655 -0.65 -7.50 -16.80
C MET A 655 -0.12 -7.21 -18.20
N LEU A 656 -0.64 -6.17 -18.84
CA LEU A 656 -0.19 -5.76 -20.16
C LEU A 656 0.85 -4.63 -20.04
N PRO A 657 1.78 -4.50 -21.00
CA PRO A 657 2.72 -3.38 -21.01
C PRO A 657 1.98 -2.05 -21.14
N ASN A 658 2.40 -1.06 -20.35
CA ASN A 658 1.79 0.26 -20.34
C ASN A 658 2.33 1.10 -21.52
N PRO A 659 1.51 1.43 -22.53
CA PRO A 659 1.94 2.20 -23.70
C PRO A 659 2.32 3.65 -23.35
N ASN A 660 1.84 4.18 -22.23
CA ASN A 660 2.13 5.51 -21.72
C ASN A 660 3.41 5.54 -20.84
N ALA A 661 4.02 4.39 -20.56
CA ALA A 661 5.24 4.26 -19.77
C ALA A 661 6.26 3.36 -20.47
N ALA A 662 6.76 3.80 -21.62
CA ALA A 662 7.81 3.11 -22.40
C ALA A 662 7.47 1.65 -22.79
N ASN A 663 6.19 1.28 -22.77
CA ASN A 663 5.71 -0.05 -23.12
C ASN A 663 6.32 -1.16 -22.24
N VAL A 664 6.45 -0.89 -20.93
CA VAL A 664 6.82 -1.88 -19.91
C VAL A 664 5.67 -2.15 -18.93
N LYS A 665 5.69 -3.29 -18.24
CA LYS A 665 4.73 -3.54 -17.14
C LYS A 665 5.09 -2.65 -15.95
N THR A 666 4.21 -1.73 -15.61
CA THR A 666 4.41 -0.68 -14.57
C THR A 666 3.92 -1.10 -13.18
N GLY A 667 3.16 -2.19 -13.08
CA GLY A 667 2.54 -2.63 -11.83
C GLY A 667 1.09 -2.16 -11.66
N ASP A 668 0.60 -1.22 -12.48
CA ASP A 668 -0.81 -0.84 -12.50
C ASP A 668 -1.65 -1.81 -13.33
N SER A 669 -2.97 -1.71 -13.18
CA SER A 669 -3.91 -2.57 -13.91
C SER A 669 -4.23 -2.08 -15.33
N GLY A 670 -3.89 -0.83 -15.67
CA GLY A 670 -4.31 -0.17 -16.90
C GLY A 670 -5.81 0.03 -17.04
N LEU A 671 -6.54 0.17 -15.92
CA LEU A 671 -8.01 0.25 -15.86
C LEU A 671 -8.46 1.53 -15.13
N GLU A 672 -8.05 2.68 -15.65
CA GLU A 672 -8.33 3.98 -15.05
C GLU A 672 -9.70 4.55 -15.43
N ASP A 673 -10.20 4.18 -16.62
CA ASP A 673 -11.49 4.59 -17.19
C ASP A 673 -12.68 3.93 -16.42
N SER A 674 -13.00 4.49 -15.25
CA SER A 674 -13.82 3.82 -14.23
C SER A 674 -14.81 4.73 -13.51
N ILE A 675 -14.66 6.04 -13.59
CA ILE A 675 -15.53 7.02 -12.91
C ILE A 675 -16.62 7.46 -13.87
N ASN A 676 -16.24 7.99 -15.04
CA ASN A 676 -17.14 8.37 -16.13
C ASN A 676 -18.37 9.16 -15.64
N ARG A 677 -18.14 10.28 -14.94
CA ARG A 677 -19.20 10.98 -14.19
C ARG A 677 -20.33 11.52 -15.07
N ALA A 678 -20.11 11.69 -16.37
CA ALA A 678 -21.11 12.18 -17.31
C ALA A 678 -22.27 11.19 -17.52
N THR A 679 -22.09 9.91 -17.20
CA THR A 679 -23.09 8.86 -17.45
C THR A 679 -23.54 8.16 -16.17
N ALA A 680 -24.85 7.90 -16.07
CA ALA A 680 -25.41 7.13 -14.96
C ALA A 680 -24.97 5.65 -14.99
N ALA A 681 -24.61 5.12 -16.17
CA ALA A 681 -24.15 3.73 -16.32
C ALA A 681 -22.71 3.53 -15.85
N GLY A 682 -21.86 4.57 -15.90
CA GLY A 682 -20.43 4.45 -15.60
C GLY A 682 -19.67 3.59 -16.61
N ALA A 683 -20.16 3.54 -17.85
CA ALA A 683 -19.44 2.88 -18.93
C ALA A 683 -18.20 3.72 -19.29
N PRO A 684 -17.05 3.07 -19.59
CA PRO A 684 -15.87 3.73 -20.13
C PRO A 684 -16.19 4.64 -21.32
N ASP A 685 -15.57 5.82 -21.36
CA ASP A 685 -15.77 6.80 -22.44
C ASP A 685 -14.48 7.15 -23.21
N GLY A 686 -13.33 6.65 -22.75
CA GLY A 686 -12.04 6.77 -23.42
C GLY A 686 -11.38 8.14 -23.22
N VAL A 687 -11.87 8.94 -22.28
CA VAL A 687 -11.37 10.28 -21.98
C VAL A 687 -11.17 10.43 -20.47
N LEU A 688 -10.12 11.14 -20.05
CA LEU A 688 -9.98 11.53 -18.65
C LEU A 688 -11.15 12.42 -18.21
N ASP A 689 -11.77 12.08 -17.09
CA ASP A 689 -12.76 12.94 -16.47
C ASP A 689 -12.18 14.36 -16.20
N PRO A 690 -12.92 15.46 -16.42
CA PRO A 690 -12.38 16.80 -16.26
C PRO A 690 -11.84 17.09 -14.85
N ILE A 691 -10.68 17.73 -14.78
CA ILE A 691 -10.04 18.14 -13.52
C ILE A 691 -11.03 18.98 -12.69
N PRO A 692 -11.38 18.55 -11.47
CA PRO A 692 -12.29 19.29 -10.62
C PRO A 692 -11.70 20.65 -10.24
N ALA A 693 -12.56 21.66 -10.10
CA ALA A 693 -12.11 22.98 -9.68
C ALA A 693 -11.41 22.90 -8.31
N GLY A 694 -10.29 23.61 -8.15
CA GLY A 694 -9.45 23.57 -6.93
C GLY A 694 -8.61 22.29 -6.77
N LYS A 695 -8.58 21.40 -7.77
CA LYS A 695 -7.72 20.20 -7.83
C LYS A 695 -6.76 20.28 -9.01
N THR A 696 -5.74 19.42 -8.99
CA THR A 696 -4.66 19.40 -10.00
C THR A 696 -4.68 18.17 -10.90
N LEU A 697 -5.50 17.17 -10.58
CA LEU A 697 -5.52 15.87 -11.23
C LEU A 697 -6.94 15.54 -11.69
N SER A 698 -7.05 14.83 -12.82
CA SER A 698 -8.28 14.15 -13.20
C SER A 698 -8.54 13.03 -12.20
N PRO A 699 -9.79 12.76 -11.79
CA PRO A 699 -10.08 11.70 -10.84
C PRO A 699 -9.81 10.29 -11.40
N GLU A 700 -9.56 10.16 -12.72
CA GLU A 700 -9.16 8.91 -13.37
C GLU A 700 -7.65 8.80 -13.59
N ASP A 701 -6.89 9.88 -13.44
CA ASP A 701 -5.42 9.89 -13.58
C ASP A 701 -4.74 9.52 -12.24
N VAL A 702 -4.94 8.27 -11.80
CA VAL A 702 -4.48 7.81 -10.48
C VAL A 702 -2.96 7.61 -10.42
N ASN A 703 -2.32 7.39 -11.57
CA ASN A 703 -0.85 7.31 -11.68
C ASN A 703 -0.16 8.67 -11.96
N GLN A 704 -0.94 9.74 -12.15
CA GLN A 704 -0.45 11.13 -12.34
C GLN A 704 0.40 11.33 -13.60
N SER A 705 0.10 10.57 -14.66
CA SER A 705 0.77 10.68 -15.96
C SER A 705 0.16 11.78 -16.84
N GLY A 706 -1.05 12.26 -16.52
CA GLY A 706 -1.82 13.18 -17.34
C GLY A 706 -2.43 12.52 -18.58
N LEU A 707 -2.39 11.18 -18.67
CA LEU A 707 -2.94 10.37 -19.76
C LEU A 707 -3.91 9.34 -19.17
N LEU A 708 -4.91 8.92 -19.96
CA LEU A 708 -5.83 7.86 -19.56
C LEU A 708 -5.21 6.49 -19.85
N ASP A 709 -5.16 5.61 -18.84
CA ASP A 709 -4.83 4.20 -19.04
C ASP A 709 -6.08 3.30 -19.20
N SER A 710 -6.24 2.75 -20.41
CA SER A 710 -7.32 1.80 -20.76
C SER A 710 -6.82 0.47 -21.33
N PHE A 711 -5.50 0.25 -21.33
CA PHE A 711 -4.89 -0.90 -21.99
C PHE A 711 -5.19 -2.23 -21.28
N GLY A 712 -5.54 -2.22 -19.98
CA GLY A 712 -5.78 -3.41 -19.17
C GLY A 712 -7.00 -4.23 -19.58
N ALA A 713 -7.95 -3.64 -20.31
CA ALA A 713 -9.15 -4.35 -20.76
C ALA A 713 -8.85 -5.39 -21.87
N LYS A 714 -7.74 -5.23 -22.60
CA LYS A 714 -7.49 -5.93 -23.87
C LYS A 714 -7.47 -7.44 -23.77
N ASN A 715 -6.97 -8.00 -22.67
CA ASN A 715 -6.90 -9.45 -22.44
C ASN A 715 -7.90 -9.95 -21.41
N MET A 716 -8.81 -9.11 -20.92
CA MET A 716 -9.79 -9.51 -19.90
C MET A 716 -10.86 -10.42 -20.49
N GLY A 717 -11.18 -11.50 -19.77
CA GLY A 717 -12.25 -12.41 -20.15
C GLY A 717 -11.89 -13.52 -21.13
N LEU A 718 -10.59 -13.71 -21.46
CA LEU A 718 -10.16 -14.78 -22.37
C LEU A 718 -10.50 -16.19 -21.84
N GLY A 719 -10.58 -16.38 -20.51
CA GLY A 719 -11.01 -17.62 -19.89
C GLY A 719 -12.53 -17.78 -19.71
N PHE A 720 -13.34 -16.76 -20.04
CA PHE A 720 -14.76 -16.71 -19.67
C PHE A 720 -15.69 -16.78 -20.88
N TYR A 721 -16.69 -17.66 -20.79
CA TYR A 721 -17.65 -17.93 -21.86
C TYR A 721 -19.08 -17.86 -21.33
N ASN A 722 -19.95 -17.31 -22.16
CA ASN A 722 -21.40 -17.32 -21.98
C ASN A 722 -22.04 -18.34 -22.92
N THR A 723 -22.98 -19.11 -22.39
CA THR A 723 -23.71 -20.16 -23.12
C THR A 723 -25.11 -19.74 -23.54
N ALA A 724 -25.53 -18.51 -23.23
CA ALA A 724 -26.86 -17.99 -23.54
C ALA A 724 -26.80 -16.55 -24.05
N ALA A 725 -27.76 -16.20 -24.91
CA ALA A 725 -27.96 -14.87 -25.49
C ALA A 725 -28.11 -13.77 -24.40
N PRO A 726 -27.78 -12.49 -24.70
CA PRO A 726 -27.45 -11.95 -26.02
C PRO A 726 -26.00 -12.16 -26.47
N ASN A 727 -25.11 -12.61 -25.58
CA ASN A 727 -23.69 -12.80 -25.89
C ASN A 727 -23.34 -14.28 -25.74
N ILE A 728 -23.32 -15.03 -26.84
CA ILE A 728 -22.89 -16.44 -26.84
C ILE A 728 -21.42 -16.49 -27.26
N GLY A 729 -20.59 -17.19 -26.50
CA GLY A 729 -19.16 -17.36 -26.78
C GLY A 729 -18.26 -16.69 -25.76
N ASN A 730 -17.00 -16.46 -26.15
CA ASN A 730 -15.99 -15.84 -25.30
C ASN A 730 -16.33 -14.37 -25.05
N ILE A 731 -16.22 -13.90 -23.81
CA ILE A 731 -16.64 -12.54 -23.46
C ILE A 731 -15.60 -11.47 -23.85
N ASN A 732 -14.31 -11.80 -24.00
CA ASN A 732 -13.26 -10.84 -24.38
C ASN A 732 -13.60 -10.19 -25.74
N ALA A 733 -14.04 -10.99 -26.71
CA ALA A 733 -14.42 -10.47 -28.03
C ALA A 733 -15.50 -9.37 -27.95
N ALA A 734 -16.43 -9.48 -27.01
CA ALA A 734 -17.48 -8.50 -26.81
C ALA A 734 -17.02 -7.29 -25.96
N ILE A 735 -16.09 -7.49 -25.01
CA ILE A 735 -15.42 -6.40 -24.29
C ILE A 735 -14.71 -5.47 -25.29
N LEU A 736 -13.99 -6.04 -26.26
CA LEU A 736 -13.24 -5.29 -27.29
C LEU A 736 -14.11 -4.77 -28.44
N ALA A 737 -15.34 -5.27 -28.58
CA ALA A 737 -16.28 -4.77 -29.57
C ALA A 737 -16.98 -3.48 -29.10
N ALA A 738 -16.92 -3.17 -27.81
CA ALA A 738 -17.35 -1.89 -27.28
C ALA A 738 -16.35 -0.79 -27.71
N ALA A 739 -16.85 0.44 -27.86
CA ALA A 739 -16.03 1.60 -28.19
C ALA A 739 -16.29 2.71 -27.16
N PRO A 740 -15.38 2.94 -26.20
CA PRO A 740 -14.14 2.20 -25.92
C PRO A 740 -14.37 0.79 -25.33
N ASP A 741 -13.28 0.01 -25.19
CA ASP A 741 -13.29 -1.32 -24.56
C ASP A 741 -13.99 -1.28 -23.19
N ASN A 742 -14.94 -2.18 -22.94
CA ASN A 742 -15.77 -2.11 -21.73
C ASN A 742 -15.64 -3.37 -20.86
N PRO A 743 -14.86 -3.35 -19.77
CA PRO A 743 -14.66 -4.52 -18.91
C PRO A 743 -15.87 -4.85 -18.01
N TYR A 744 -16.86 -3.96 -17.96
CA TYR A 744 -18.10 -4.14 -17.20
C TYR A 744 -19.22 -4.78 -18.06
N SER A 745 -19.02 -4.89 -19.37
CA SER A 745 -20.00 -5.45 -20.30
C SER A 745 -19.36 -6.15 -21.52
N PRO A 746 -19.80 -7.36 -21.91
CA PRO A 746 -20.95 -8.07 -21.35
C PRO A 746 -20.64 -8.76 -20.03
N ARG A 747 -21.68 -8.96 -19.23
CA ARG A 747 -21.59 -9.73 -17.99
C ARG A 747 -21.45 -11.22 -18.29
N ILE A 748 -20.74 -11.93 -17.43
CA ILE A 748 -20.77 -13.38 -17.32
C ILE A 748 -22.15 -13.78 -16.81
N ASN A 749 -22.88 -14.63 -17.55
CA ASN A 749 -24.26 -15.02 -17.24
C ASN A 749 -24.38 -15.71 -15.88
N THR A 750 -23.38 -16.51 -15.51
CA THR A 750 -23.34 -17.22 -14.22
C THR A 750 -21.92 -17.26 -13.67
N CYS A 751 -21.68 -16.52 -12.58
CA CYS A 751 -20.37 -16.40 -11.96
C CYS A 751 -19.88 -17.74 -11.40
N SER A 752 -20.78 -18.53 -10.82
CA SER A 752 -20.43 -19.82 -10.19
C SER A 752 -19.97 -20.89 -11.16
N THR A 753 -20.56 -20.92 -12.36
CA THR A 753 -20.33 -21.96 -13.38
C THR A 753 -19.36 -21.50 -14.45
N THR A 754 -18.95 -20.23 -14.47
CA THR A 754 -17.93 -19.73 -15.40
C THR A 754 -16.75 -19.13 -14.63
N ALA A 755 -16.92 -18.00 -13.96
CA ALA A 755 -15.80 -17.26 -13.35
C ALA A 755 -15.05 -18.06 -12.27
N ARG A 756 -15.77 -18.80 -11.41
CA ARG A 756 -15.18 -19.53 -10.27
C ARG A 756 -14.12 -20.56 -10.62
N LYS A 757 -14.25 -21.21 -11.78
CA LYS A 757 -13.42 -22.37 -12.16
C LYS A 757 -12.41 -22.08 -13.27
N ASN A 758 -12.58 -20.97 -13.97
CA ASN A 758 -11.79 -20.64 -15.15
C ASN A 758 -10.61 -19.74 -14.82
N TRP A 759 -9.65 -19.75 -15.72
CA TRP A 759 -8.48 -18.89 -15.64
C TRP A 759 -8.85 -17.40 -15.75
N VAL A 760 -8.21 -16.56 -14.93
CA VAL A 760 -8.31 -15.09 -14.94
C VAL A 760 -7.15 -14.55 -15.77
N SER A 761 -7.46 -13.91 -16.90
CA SER A 761 -6.47 -13.56 -17.92
C SER A 761 -5.93 -12.13 -17.87
N GLY A 762 -6.64 -11.21 -17.21
CA GLY A 762 -6.22 -9.81 -17.05
C GLY A 762 -5.48 -9.56 -15.75
N ALA A 763 -5.07 -8.31 -15.52
CA ALA A 763 -4.48 -7.83 -14.26
C ALA A 763 -5.52 -7.80 -13.12
N ARG A 764 -5.96 -8.99 -12.69
CA ARG A 764 -6.94 -9.21 -11.62
C ARG A 764 -6.44 -10.27 -10.65
N HIS A 765 -5.22 -10.05 -10.18
CA HIS A 765 -4.54 -10.88 -9.18
C HIS A 765 -4.32 -10.09 -7.89
N GLY A 766 -4.46 -10.78 -6.75
CA GLY A 766 -4.25 -10.19 -5.42
C GLY A 766 -3.62 -11.18 -4.45
N LEU A 767 -3.06 -10.64 -3.36
CA LEU A 767 -2.55 -11.43 -2.25
C LEU A 767 -3.63 -11.55 -1.18
N LYS A 768 -3.86 -12.75 -0.64
CA LYS A 768 -4.74 -12.96 0.49
C LYS A 768 -3.98 -13.53 1.68
N LEU A 769 -4.03 -12.84 2.81
CA LEU A 769 -3.43 -13.28 4.07
C LEU A 769 -4.45 -14.08 4.87
N VAL A 770 -4.07 -15.29 5.26
CA VAL A 770 -4.88 -16.23 6.05
C VAL A 770 -4.08 -16.73 7.25
N ASP A 771 -4.76 -17.36 8.21
CA ASP A 771 -4.19 -17.86 9.47
C ASP A 771 -3.36 -16.81 10.25
N GLY A 772 -3.80 -15.56 10.25
CA GLY A 772 -3.08 -14.44 10.85
C GLY A 772 -3.44 -14.14 12.31
N ALA A 773 -4.23 -14.97 13.00
CA ALA A 773 -4.79 -14.66 14.32
C ALA A 773 -3.71 -14.38 15.40
N LEU A 774 -4.14 -13.92 16.59
CA LEU A 774 -3.24 -13.65 17.71
C LEU A 774 -2.27 -14.82 17.95
N GLY A 775 -0.97 -14.54 17.92
CA GLY A 775 0.08 -15.54 18.09
C GLY A 775 0.52 -16.26 16.81
N ASN A 776 -0.12 -16.05 15.65
CA ASN A 776 0.30 -16.66 14.38
C ASN A 776 1.15 -15.74 13.50
N VAL A 777 1.08 -14.42 13.69
CA VAL A 777 1.94 -13.48 12.97
C VAL A 777 3.43 -13.68 13.36
N PRO A 778 4.37 -13.68 12.38
CA PRO A 778 5.79 -13.87 12.66
C PRO A 778 6.34 -12.85 13.66
N VAL A 779 7.12 -13.37 14.60
CA VAL A 779 7.85 -12.64 15.64
C VAL A 779 9.20 -13.30 15.86
N ARG A 780 10.18 -12.53 16.31
CA ARG A 780 11.55 -13.03 16.51
C ARG A 780 11.61 -14.08 17.62
N LYS A 781 12.16 -15.26 17.30
CA LYS A 781 12.28 -16.40 18.25
C LYS A 781 13.32 -16.16 19.34
N ASP A 782 14.39 -15.43 19.03
CA ASP A 782 15.54 -15.18 19.92
C ASP A 782 15.22 -14.25 21.11
N LEU A 783 14.09 -13.53 21.04
CA LEU A 783 13.67 -12.57 22.06
C LEU A 783 12.43 -13.02 22.86
N VAL A 784 11.91 -14.23 22.60
CA VAL A 784 10.81 -14.81 23.39
C VAL A 784 11.37 -15.29 24.74
N THR A 785 11.30 -14.43 25.76
CA THR A 785 11.59 -14.83 27.16
C THR A 785 10.41 -14.45 28.05
N ALA A 786 10.28 -15.09 29.22
CA ALA A 786 9.23 -14.76 30.19
C ALA A 786 9.30 -13.31 30.73
N ALA A 787 10.40 -12.58 30.47
CA ALA A 787 10.68 -11.25 31.02
C ALA A 787 10.91 -10.15 29.97
N LYS A 788 10.97 -10.47 28.66
CA LYS A 788 11.01 -9.48 27.57
C LYS A 788 9.90 -9.80 26.56
N PRO A 789 8.98 -8.87 26.28
CA PRO A 789 7.91 -9.06 25.30
C PRO A 789 8.48 -9.19 23.88
N LEU A 790 7.66 -9.68 22.97
CA LEU A 790 7.97 -9.99 21.57
C LEU A 790 8.51 -8.74 20.84
N ILE A 791 9.84 -8.60 20.72
CA ILE A 791 10.44 -7.48 19.98
C ILE A 791 10.62 -7.89 18.51
N GLY A 792 10.10 -7.05 17.62
CA GLY A 792 10.12 -7.23 16.17
C GLY A 792 8.82 -7.83 15.65
N GLY A 793 8.63 -7.81 14.34
CA GLY A 793 7.36 -8.24 13.76
C GLY A 793 7.44 -8.59 12.29
N PHE A 794 6.34 -8.30 11.58
CA PHE A 794 6.14 -8.75 10.22
C PHE A 794 5.39 -7.73 9.39
N THR A 795 5.95 -7.39 8.24
CA THR A 795 5.31 -6.51 7.27
C THR A 795 5.10 -7.25 5.96
N VAL A 796 3.91 -7.11 5.38
CA VAL A 796 3.61 -7.54 4.02
C VAL A 796 3.55 -6.31 3.13
N ALA A 797 4.43 -6.23 2.14
CA ALA A 797 4.41 -5.20 1.12
C ALA A 797 3.96 -5.79 -0.23
N SER A 798 3.13 -5.07 -0.99
CA SER A 798 2.68 -5.54 -2.30
C SER A 798 2.32 -4.44 -3.28
N GLU A 799 2.69 -4.62 -4.56
CA GLU A 799 2.15 -3.78 -5.64
C GLU A 799 0.73 -4.15 -6.08
N ASN A 800 0.21 -5.29 -5.61
CA ASN A 800 -1.14 -5.79 -5.84
C ASN A 800 -2.05 -5.48 -4.63
N PRO A 801 -3.38 -5.55 -4.78
CA PRO A 801 -4.28 -5.47 -3.63
C PRO A 801 -4.09 -6.64 -2.67
N VAL A 802 -4.20 -6.35 -1.36
CA VAL A 802 -4.11 -7.32 -0.27
C VAL A 802 -5.47 -7.51 0.41
N TYR A 803 -5.85 -8.76 0.61
CA TYR A 803 -7.06 -9.17 1.33
C TYR A 803 -6.65 -9.81 2.65
N ILE A 804 -7.12 -9.31 3.80
CA ILE A 804 -6.84 -9.91 5.11
C ILE A 804 -8.09 -10.64 5.57
N GLN A 805 -8.00 -11.97 5.68
CA GLN A 805 -9.14 -12.81 6.04
C GLN A 805 -9.07 -13.35 7.47
N GLY A 806 -10.14 -13.13 8.22
CA GLY A 806 -10.28 -13.55 9.62
C GLY A 806 -9.53 -12.63 10.58
N ASN A 807 -9.46 -13.06 11.85
CA ASN A 807 -8.70 -12.33 12.87
C ASN A 807 -7.23 -12.19 12.44
N TYR A 808 -6.64 -11.02 12.68
CA TYR A 808 -5.24 -10.74 12.35
C TYR A 808 -4.54 -10.07 13.53
N ASN A 809 -3.52 -10.73 14.09
CA ASN A 809 -2.67 -10.28 15.19
C ASN A 809 -3.40 -9.92 16.50
N SER A 810 -4.70 -10.18 16.59
CA SER A 810 -5.53 -9.95 17.77
C SER A 810 -6.70 -10.95 17.76
N ASP A 811 -7.44 -11.01 18.87
CA ASP A 811 -8.66 -11.79 19.02
C ASP A 811 -9.53 -11.21 20.15
N ALA A 812 -10.65 -11.87 20.46
CA ALA A 812 -11.58 -11.44 21.51
C ALA A 812 -10.99 -11.44 22.93
N THR A 813 -9.82 -12.08 23.16
CA THR A 813 -9.15 -12.17 24.46
C THR A 813 -8.16 -11.03 24.70
N ASP A 814 -7.90 -10.21 23.68
CA ASP A 814 -7.04 -9.05 23.77
C ASP A 814 -7.66 -7.98 24.71
N PRO A 815 -6.98 -7.60 25.81
CA PRO A 815 -7.54 -6.70 26.83
C PRO A 815 -7.96 -5.33 26.32
N ILE A 816 -7.38 -4.85 25.21
CA ILE A 816 -7.69 -3.54 24.63
C ILE A 816 -9.19 -3.41 24.31
N TRP A 817 -9.84 -4.50 23.85
CA TRP A 817 -11.25 -4.50 23.49
C TRP A 817 -12.20 -4.39 24.70
N ALA A 818 -11.70 -4.69 25.90
CA ALA A 818 -12.42 -4.55 27.15
C ALA A 818 -12.07 -3.25 27.90
N GLY A 819 -11.30 -2.34 27.29
CA GLY A 819 -10.81 -1.12 27.94
C GLY A 819 -9.70 -1.38 28.96
N GLY A 820 -9.04 -2.54 28.88
CA GLY A 820 -7.86 -2.87 29.66
C GLY A 820 -6.59 -2.20 29.11
N ASN A 821 -5.54 -2.17 29.91
CA ASN A 821 -4.22 -1.73 29.44
C ASN A 821 -3.67 -2.75 28.43
N ASP A 822 -3.00 -2.23 27.41
CA ASP A 822 -2.31 -3.05 26.44
C ASP A 822 -1.27 -3.95 27.12
N VAL A 823 -1.21 -5.20 26.66
CA VAL A 823 -0.24 -6.20 27.13
C VAL A 823 0.69 -6.48 25.96
N ILE A 824 1.74 -5.66 25.87
CA ILE A 824 2.83 -5.67 24.86
C ILE A 824 3.41 -7.09 24.61
N SER A 825 3.22 -8.06 25.51
CA SER A 825 3.77 -9.41 25.41
C SER A 825 3.00 -10.42 24.54
N LYS A 826 1.92 -10.04 23.84
CA LYS A 826 1.05 -11.02 23.14
C LYS A 826 0.97 -10.91 21.61
N HIS A 827 1.32 -9.77 21.02
CA HIS A 827 1.10 -9.48 19.60
C HIS A 827 2.42 -9.14 18.88
N ALA A 828 2.38 -9.03 17.56
CA ALA A 828 3.52 -8.67 16.71
C ALA A 828 3.43 -7.20 16.25
N ASN A 829 4.57 -6.54 16.02
CA ASN A 829 4.58 -5.26 15.31
C ASN A 829 4.28 -5.51 13.81
N ALA A 830 3.00 -5.40 13.43
CA ALA A 830 2.54 -5.85 12.12
C ALA A 830 2.12 -4.69 11.20
N ALA A 831 2.48 -4.78 9.92
CA ALA A 831 1.99 -3.86 8.89
C ALA A 831 1.63 -4.54 7.57
N VAL A 832 0.73 -3.91 6.82
CA VAL A 832 0.45 -4.22 5.42
C VAL A 832 0.56 -2.93 4.60
N ILE A 833 1.44 -2.96 3.59
CA ILE A 833 1.72 -1.83 2.68
C ILE A 833 1.36 -2.28 1.25
N ALA A 834 0.22 -1.84 0.71
CA ALA A 834 -0.32 -2.42 -0.53
C ALA A 834 -1.01 -1.40 -1.44
N ASP A 835 -1.28 -1.77 -2.71
CA ASP A 835 -2.08 -0.92 -3.61
C ASP A 835 -3.46 -0.58 -3.01
N ALA A 836 -4.12 -1.56 -2.41
CA ALA A 836 -5.35 -1.39 -1.63
C ALA A 836 -5.46 -2.52 -0.59
N VAL A 837 -6.15 -2.28 0.52
CA VAL A 837 -6.41 -3.31 1.55
C VAL A 837 -7.90 -3.52 1.77
N THR A 838 -8.33 -4.78 1.62
CA THR A 838 -9.69 -5.24 1.87
C THR A 838 -9.70 -6.18 3.07
N ILE A 839 -10.64 -5.98 3.99
CA ILE A 839 -10.80 -6.84 5.17
C ILE A 839 -12.00 -7.75 4.99
N LEU A 840 -11.76 -9.03 5.24
CA LEU A 840 -12.71 -10.12 5.08
C LEU A 840 -12.87 -10.81 6.43
N SER A 841 -14.12 -10.93 6.89
CA SER A 841 -14.44 -11.41 8.22
C SER A 841 -14.09 -12.88 8.44
N ASN A 842 -14.20 -13.34 9.68
CA ASN A 842 -14.14 -14.76 10.06
C ASN A 842 -15.19 -15.65 9.34
N GLN A 843 -16.19 -15.06 8.67
CA GLN A 843 -17.25 -15.78 7.94
C GLN A 843 -17.14 -15.63 6.42
N TRP A 844 -16.07 -15.03 5.89
CA TRP A 844 -15.88 -14.91 4.45
C TRP A 844 -15.69 -16.28 3.78
N TYR A 845 -16.38 -16.46 2.64
CA TYR A 845 -16.18 -17.61 1.76
C TYR A 845 -16.09 -17.15 0.30
N ASP A 846 -14.95 -17.43 -0.34
CA ASP A 846 -14.71 -17.10 -1.76
C ASP A 846 -15.84 -17.61 -2.66
N ARG A 847 -16.30 -18.85 -2.41
CA ARG A 847 -17.41 -19.48 -3.14
C ARG A 847 -18.70 -18.65 -3.07
N ILE A 848 -19.09 -18.19 -1.89
CA ILE A 848 -20.35 -17.46 -1.67
C ILE A 848 -20.35 -16.13 -2.44
N SER A 849 -19.17 -15.51 -2.60
CA SER A 849 -19.04 -14.31 -3.44
C SER A 849 -19.40 -14.54 -4.92
N MET A 850 -19.38 -15.79 -5.39
CA MET A 850 -19.62 -16.17 -6.79
C MET A 850 -20.82 -17.09 -7.02
N THR A 851 -21.44 -17.64 -5.97
CA THR A 851 -22.60 -18.55 -6.09
C THR A 851 -23.93 -17.89 -5.76
N ALA A 852 -23.90 -16.85 -4.92
CA ALA A 852 -25.09 -16.09 -4.57
C ALA A 852 -25.38 -15.02 -5.64
N THR A 853 -25.91 -13.86 -5.24
CA THR A 853 -25.98 -12.69 -6.10
C THR A 853 -24.75 -11.82 -5.88
N PRO A 854 -23.72 -11.86 -6.76
CA PRO A 854 -22.44 -11.21 -6.49
C PRO A 854 -22.56 -9.68 -6.27
N THR A 855 -23.66 -9.08 -6.73
CA THR A 855 -23.99 -7.66 -6.57
C THR A 855 -24.94 -7.39 -5.39
N VAL A 856 -25.05 -8.29 -4.42
CA VAL A 856 -25.87 -8.12 -3.21
C VAL A 856 -25.05 -8.51 -1.99
N ALA A 857 -24.67 -7.53 -1.17
CA ALA A 857 -23.86 -7.75 0.03
C ALA A 857 -24.51 -8.71 1.05
N ASP A 858 -25.84 -8.70 1.14
CA ASP A 858 -26.61 -9.48 2.13
C ASP A 858 -26.46 -10.99 2.00
N THR A 859 -25.98 -11.48 0.86
CA THR A 859 -25.69 -12.90 0.69
C THR A 859 -24.31 -13.30 1.22
N ARG A 860 -23.50 -12.33 1.67
CA ARG A 860 -22.17 -12.49 2.25
C ARG A 860 -22.15 -11.95 3.69
N PRO A 861 -22.78 -12.64 4.66
CA PRO A 861 -22.83 -12.15 6.04
C PRO A 861 -21.45 -12.18 6.67
N ALA A 862 -21.09 -11.10 7.38
CA ALA A 862 -19.85 -11.02 8.14
C ALA A 862 -20.03 -11.53 9.58
N ALA A 863 -18.91 -11.91 10.21
CA ALA A 863 -18.83 -12.19 11.64
C ALA A 863 -17.90 -11.19 12.37
N THR A 864 -18.08 -11.06 13.68
CA THR A 864 -17.20 -10.21 14.50
C THR A 864 -15.74 -10.66 14.32
N THR A 865 -14.88 -9.70 13.97
CA THR A 865 -13.48 -9.96 13.61
C THR A 865 -12.58 -8.88 14.21
N TYR A 866 -11.35 -9.28 14.57
CA TYR A 866 -10.38 -8.47 15.30
C TYR A 866 -9.08 -8.32 14.50
N TYR A 867 -8.64 -7.08 14.31
CA TYR A 867 -7.44 -6.75 13.55
C TYR A 867 -6.55 -5.83 14.37
N ARG A 868 -5.27 -6.17 14.49
CA ARG A 868 -4.23 -5.29 15.05
C ARG A 868 -3.06 -5.16 14.07
N VAL A 869 -3.11 -4.15 13.21
CA VAL A 869 -2.16 -4.03 12.07
C VAL A 869 -2.12 -2.61 11.51
N ALA A 870 -0.91 -2.10 11.26
CA ALA A 870 -0.74 -0.84 10.54
C ALA A 870 -1.04 -1.03 9.04
N ILE A 871 -1.78 -0.13 8.43
CA ILE A 871 -2.17 -0.24 7.02
C ILE A 871 -1.73 1.00 6.27
N ALA A 872 -0.82 0.83 5.31
CA ALA A 872 -0.50 1.82 4.31
C ALA A 872 -1.05 1.39 2.95
N ALA A 873 -2.04 2.11 2.41
CA ALA A 873 -2.72 1.69 1.19
C ALA A 873 -3.15 2.85 0.29
N GLY A 874 -3.38 2.54 -0.99
CA GLY A 874 -3.98 3.46 -1.93
C GLY A 874 -5.49 3.65 -1.68
N LYS A 875 -5.97 4.89 -1.81
CA LYS A 875 -7.40 5.21 -1.80
C LYS A 875 -7.91 5.59 -3.20
N ASN A 876 -9.21 5.77 -3.37
CA ASN A 876 -9.76 6.34 -4.61
C ASN A 876 -9.73 7.87 -4.57
N MET A 877 -9.73 8.49 -5.74
CA MET A 877 -9.82 9.94 -5.86
C MET A 877 -11.26 10.43 -5.62
N ASN A 878 -11.39 11.58 -4.96
CA ASN A 878 -12.66 12.29 -4.87
C ASN A 878 -12.99 12.96 -6.21
N PHE A 879 -14.26 12.99 -6.59
CA PHE A 879 -14.76 13.65 -7.79
C PHE A 879 -16.08 14.40 -7.54
N PRO A 880 -16.41 15.41 -8.36
CA PRO A 880 -17.64 16.18 -8.21
C PRO A 880 -18.89 15.29 -8.25
N PHE A 881 -19.85 15.59 -7.38
CA PHE A 881 -21.13 14.89 -7.37
C PHE A 881 -21.82 15.01 -8.74
N PRO A 882 -22.19 13.89 -9.39
CA PRO A 882 -22.81 13.93 -10.71
C PRO A 882 -24.21 14.55 -10.69
N ASN A 883 -24.61 15.20 -11.79
CA ASN A 883 -25.92 15.87 -11.91
C ASN A 883 -27.11 14.91 -12.07
N TRP A 884 -26.86 13.67 -12.50
CA TRP A 884 -27.87 12.62 -12.65
C TRP A 884 -28.13 11.87 -11.34
N GLU A 885 -27.22 11.97 -10.36
CA GLU A 885 -27.40 11.33 -9.07
C GLU A 885 -28.33 12.18 -8.19
N SER A 886 -29.28 11.52 -7.55
CA SER A 886 -30.28 12.15 -6.69
C SER A 886 -30.30 11.53 -5.28
N GLY A 887 -29.65 10.38 -5.09
CA GLY A 887 -29.42 9.74 -3.82
C GLY A 887 -28.40 10.49 -2.97
N THR A 888 -28.89 11.14 -1.92
CA THR A 888 -28.04 11.88 -0.97
C THR A 888 -27.58 11.05 0.23
N ASN A 889 -27.58 9.72 0.13
CA ASN A 889 -27.05 8.85 1.18
C ASN A 889 -25.57 8.49 0.87
N PHE A 890 -24.62 9.00 1.67
CA PHE A 890 -23.15 8.76 1.65
C PHE A 890 -22.34 9.16 0.38
N GLY A 891 -22.15 10.46 0.14
CA GLY A 891 -21.84 11.14 -1.14
C GLY A 891 -21.12 10.31 -2.17
N PHE A 892 -21.82 9.90 -3.23
CA PHE A 892 -21.12 9.45 -4.43
C PHE A 892 -20.15 10.56 -4.91
N GLY A 893 -18.97 10.18 -5.38
CA GLY A 893 -17.88 11.14 -5.61
C GLY A 893 -16.98 11.41 -4.41
N THR A 894 -17.29 10.86 -3.23
CA THR A 894 -16.31 10.79 -2.13
C THR A 894 -15.55 9.47 -2.16
N ASP A 895 -14.39 9.41 -1.52
CA ASP A 895 -13.60 8.19 -1.25
C ASP A 895 -14.20 7.30 -0.14
N GLY A 896 -15.34 7.71 0.43
CA GLY A 896 -15.99 7.05 1.57
C GLY A 896 -15.44 7.47 2.93
N GLY A 897 -14.41 8.32 3.00
CA GLY A 897 -13.77 8.79 4.23
C GLY A 897 -12.96 7.72 4.98
N VAL A 898 -12.30 8.14 6.07
CA VAL A 898 -11.39 7.29 6.88
C VAL A 898 -12.04 5.97 7.33
N HIS A 899 -13.33 6.01 7.66
CA HIS A 899 -14.08 4.85 8.12
C HIS A 899 -14.33 3.78 7.02
N ASN A 900 -14.09 4.10 5.74
CA ASN A 900 -14.12 3.18 4.60
C ASN A 900 -12.79 3.14 3.82
N PHE A 901 -11.71 3.67 4.40
CA PHE A 901 -10.37 3.52 3.84
C PHE A 901 -9.99 2.04 3.73
N LEU A 902 -10.33 1.27 4.76
CA LEU A 902 -10.39 -0.18 4.68
C LEU A 902 -11.58 -0.58 3.80
N ARG A 903 -11.33 -1.40 2.78
CA ARG A 903 -12.38 -1.82 1.85
C ARG A 903 -13.15 -3.03 2.39
N PHE A 904 -14.42 -3.16 1.99
CA PHE A 904 -15.34 -4.19 2.45
C PHE A 904 -16.07 -4.84 1.27
N LEU A 905 -16.41 -6.13 1.42
CA LEU A 905 -17.21 -6.89 0.45
C LEU A 905 -18.41 -7.63 1.08
N GLU A 906 -18.63 -7.48 2.39
CA GLU A 906 -19.60 -8.27 3.17
C GLU A 906 -20.71 -7.42 3.77
N SER A 907 -21.76 -8.09 4.26
CA SER A 907 -22.81 -7.48 5.07
C SER A 907 -22.46 -7.55 6.55
N TRP A 908 -22.04 -6.41 7.11
CA TRP A 908 -21.69 -6.27 8.53
C TRP A 908 -22.85 -5.75 9.41
N ASN A 909 -24.09 -6.01 8.99
CA ASN A 909 -25.30 -5.44 9.59
C ASN A 909 -25.43 -5.75 11.10
N GLY A 910 -25.05 -4.79 11.96
CA GLY A 910 -25.03 -4.97 13.42
C GLY A 910 -23.85 -5.81 13.94
N VAL A 911 -22.83 -6.03 13.11
CA VAL A 911 -21.63 -6.81 13.42
C VAL A 911 -20.47 -5.87 13.75
N ASN A 912 -19.69 -6.23 14.76
CA ASN A 912 -18.54 -5.43 15.19
C ASN A 912 -17.32 -5.72 14.32
N LEU A 913 -16.71 -4.65 13.82
CA LEU A 913 -15.35 -4.66 13.29
C LEU A 913 -14.44 -3.97 14.30
N ASN A 914 -13.53 -4.74 14.90
CA ASN A 914 -12.56 -4.26 15.87
C ASN A 914 -11.21 -4.10 15.17
N TYR A 915 -10.75 -2.85 15.05
CA TYR A 915 -9.50 -2.51 14.37
C TYR A 915 -8.65 -1.62 15.27
N GLU A 916 -7.43 -2.08 15.56
CA GLU A 916 -6.40 -1.33 16.24
C GLU A 916 -5.21 -1.17 15.29
N GLY A 917 -4.74 0.05 15.07
CA GLY A 917 -3.64 0.28 14.14
C GLY A 917 -3.50 1.71 13.66
N SER A 918 -2.82 1.87 12.53
CA SER A 918 -2.58 3.15 11.86
C SER A 918 -3.12 3.07 10.43
N LEU A 919 -3.85 4.10 9.99
CA LEU A 919 -4.44 4.19 8.65
C LEU A 919 -3.70 5.25 7.83
N VAL A 920 -2.92 4.81 6.85
CA VAL A 920 -2.00 5.66 6.09
C VAL A 920 -2.32 5.57 4.61
N SER A 921 -2.60 6.70 3.96
CA SER A 921 -2.78 6.78 2.51
C SER A 921 -1.69 7.61 1.86
N LEU A 922 -0.66 6.93 1.34
CA LEU A 922 0.48 7.59 0.69
C LEU A 922 0.20 7.97 -0.77
N TYR A 923 -0.76 7.30 -1.42
CA TYR A 923 -1.04 7.41 -2.85
C TYR A 923 -2.48 7.03 -3.19
N TYR A 924 -2.84 7.12 -4.47
CA TYR A 924 -4.07 6.53 -5.01
C TYR A 924 -3.83 5.11 -5.50
N SER A 925 -4.84 4.26 -5.40
CA SER A 925 -4.78 2.88 -5.89
C SER A 925 -4.83 2.88 -7.42
N THR A 926 -3.91 2.14 -8.03
CA THR A 926 -3.69 2.04 -9.49
C THR A 926 -4.00 0.64 -10.03
N TYR A 927 -4.11 -0.35 -9.15
CA TYR A 927 -4.52 -1.70 -9.51
C TYR A 927 -6.03 -1.91 -9.29
N ASN A 928 -6.53 -1.54 -8.11
CA ASN A 928 -7.95 -1.59 -7.75
C ASN A 928 -8.59 -0.19 -7.78
N THR A 929 -8.78 0.32 -8.99
CA THR A 929 -9.24 1.69 -9.30
C THR A 929 -10.74 1.91 -9.06
N GLY A 930 -11.52 0.85 -8.77
CA GLY A 930 -12.96 0.92 -8.61
C GLY A 930 -13.43 1.96 -7.59
N ALA A 931 -14.26 2.90 -8.06
CA ALA A 931 -14.81 3.98 -7.24
C ALA A 931 -15.54 3.45 -5.99
N PHE A 932 -15.53 4.28 -4.93
CA PHE A 932 -16.33 4.02 -3.73
C PHE A 932 -17.82 3.97 -4.08
N LYS A 933 -18.51 2.95 -3.54
CA LYS A 933 -19.90 2.60 -3.85
C LYS A 933 -20.62 2.29 -2.56
N CYS A 934 -21.77 2.92 -2.37
CA CYS A 934 -22.61 2.69 -1.21
C CYS A 934 -24.10 2.79 -1.52
N CYS A 935 -24.82 2.06 -0.66
CA CYS A 935 -26.11 2.40 -0.05
C CYS A 935 -27.34 1.78 -0.66
N THR A 936 -27.24 1.21 -1.85
CA THR A 936 -28.10 0.11 -2.26
C THR A 936 -27.61 -1.22 -1.66
N TYR A 937 -26.39 -1.25 -1.12
CA TYR A 937 -25.71 -2.40 -0.53
C TYR A 937 -25.37 -3.47 -1.58
N ALA A 938 -24.92 -3.05 -2.77
CA ALA A 938 -24.45 -3.99 -3.78
C ALA A 938 -23.06 -4.53 -3.43
N VAL A 939 -22.20 -3.67 -2.90
CA VAL A 939 -20.82 -4.02 -2.49
C VAL A 939 -20.77 -4.56 -1.06
N TYR A 940 -21.22 -3.78 -0.08
CA TYR A 940 -21.12 -4.10 1.35
C TYR A 940 -22.27 -3.48 2.18
N ARG A 941 -22.42 -3.91 3.44
CA ARG A 941 -23.12 -3.13 4.49
C ARG A 941 -22.14 -2.68 5.56
N PRO A 942 -22.27 -1.46 6.10
CA PRO A 942 -21.29 -0.93 7.06
C PRO A 942 -21.31 -1.67 8.40
N PRO A 943 -20.13 -1.91 9.03
CA PRO A 943 -20.04 -2.48 10.37
C PRO A 943 -20.31 -1.46 11.47
N VAL A 944 -20.51 -1.98 12.69
CA VAL A 944 -20.25 -1.22 13.92
C VAL A 944 -18.73 -1.13 14.07
N ARG A 945 -18.16 0.06 13.84
CA ARG A 945 -16.71 0.27 13.81
C ARG A 945 -16.19 0.59 15.20
N ASN A 946 -15.27 -0.24 15.68
CA ASN A 946 -14.48 0.01 16.87
C ASN A 946 -13.01 0.21 16.43
N TYR A 947 -12.68 1.45 16.02
CA TYR A 947 -11.37 1.80 15.49
C TYR A 947 -10.57 2.52 16.57
N VAL A 948 -9.37 2.01 16.85
CA VAL A 948 -8.47 2.56 17.85
C VAL A 948 -7.09 2.72 17.24
N PHE A 949 -6.37 3.76 17.63
CA PHE A 949 -4.96 3.89 17.26
C PHE A 949 -4.12 2.98 18.13
N ASP A 950 -3.19 2.22 17.53
CA ASP A 950 -2.27 1.37 18.29
C ASP A 950 -1.19 2.23 18.97
N PRO A 951 -1.19 2.34 20.31
CA PRO A 951 -0.24 3.18 21.03
C PRO A 951 1.21 2.68 20.93
N ASP A 952 1.44 1.40 20.59
CA ASP A 952 2.80 0.87 20.47
C ASP A 952 3.55 1.54 19.30
N PHE A 953 2.84 1.98 18.26
CA PHE A 953 3.42 2.72 17.14
C PHE A 953 3.90 4.11 17.52
N ALA A 954 3.56 4.63 18.71
CA ALA A 954 4.11 5.87 19.24
C ALA A 954 5.56 5.72 19.75
N THR A 955 6.08 4.49 19.81
CA THR A 955 7.45 4.20 20.26
C THR A 955 8.27 3.55 19.14
N PRO A 956 9.59 3.84 19.04
CA PRO A 956 10.43 3.25 18.01
C PRO A 956 10.46 1.71 18.01
N GLU A 957 10.39 1.10 19.20
CA GLU A 957 10.42 -0.35 19.37
C GLU A 957 9.14 -1.05 18.91
N GLY A 958 8.01 -0.33 18.90
CA GLY A 958 6.71 -0.83 18.44
C GLY A 958 6.49 -0.69 16.92
N LEU A 959 7.40 -0.04 16.20
CA LEU A 959 7.26 0.13 14.75
C LEU A 959 7.41 -1.20 14.01
N PRO A 960 6.52 -1.48 13.03
CA PRO A 960 6.67 -2.61 12.14
C PRO A 960 7.95 -2.57 11.29
N PRO A 961 8.51 -3.72 10.89
CA PRO A 961 9.63 -3.79 9.94
C PRO A 961 9.37 -3.01 8.65
N GLY A 962 10.37 -2.30 8.12
CA GLY A 962 10.21 -1.55 6.86
C GLY A 962 9.34 -0.29 6.96
N THR A 963 8.96 0.18 8.16
CA THR A 963 8.09 1.36 8.31
C THR A 963 8.60 2.58 7.51
N PRO A 964 7.79 3.14 6.56
CA PRO A 964 8.13 4.36 5.85
C PRO A 964 8.26 5.56 6.80
N ALA A 965 9.12 6.52 6.46
CA ALA A 965 9.33 7.71 7.27
C ALA A 965 9.32 8.99 6.44
N PHE A 966 8.66 10.03 6.95
CA PHE A 966 8.70 11.38 6.41
C PHE A 966 9.94 12.12 6.84
N LYS A 967 10.27 13.19 6.12
CA LYS A 967 11.38 14.07 6.48
C LYS A 967 10.90 15.38 7.03
N ASP A 968 11.55 15.77 8.12
CA ASP A 968 11.47 17.10 8.71
C ASP A 968 12.88 17.60 9.04
N VAL A 969 13.10 18.90 8.92
CA VAL A 969 14.37 19.55 9.26
C VAL A 969 14.05 20.66 10.24
N ASP A 970 14.45 20.49 11.50
CA ASP A 970 14.29 21.51 12.53
C ASP A 970 15.64 22.16 12.84
N THR A 971 15.67 23.49 12.83
CA THR A 971 16.86 24.27 13.19
C THR A 971 16.79 24.60 14.68
N LEU A 972 17.70 24.02 15.47
CA LEU A 972 17.65 24.14 16.92
C LEU A 972 18.23 25.43 17.48
N GLY A 973 19.17 26.05 16.76
CA GLY A 973 19.85 27.24 17.27
C GLY A 973 20.81 27.86 16.28
N TYR A 974 21.02 29.16 16.45
CA TYR A 974 21.92 30.00 15.67
C TYR A 974 22.76 30.84 16.61
N ARG A 975 24.08 30.87 16.40
CA ARG A 975 24.98 31.77 17.13
C ARG A 975 26.14 32.25 16.27
N GLN A 976 26.49 33.52 16.43
CA GLN A 976 27.77 34.04 15.99
C GLN A 976 28.86 33.54 16.94
N LEU A 977 29.99 33.12 16.39
CA LEU A 977 31.15 32.74 17.19
C LEU A 977 32.08 33.94 17.33
N PHE A 978 32.27 34.40 18.56
CA PHE A 978 33.29 35.39 18.88
C PHE A 978 34.56 34.64 19.28
N ALA A 979 35.26 34.04 18.31
CA ALA A 979 36.57 33.47 18.58
C ALA A 979 37.63 34.58 18.55
N VAL A 980 38.35 34.77 19.65
CA VAL A 980 39.64 35.47 19.62
C VAL A 980 40.64 34.47 19.04
N ARG A 981 40.95 34.58 17.74
CA ARG A 981 42.07 33.83 17.16
C ARG A 981 43.35 34.56 17.59
N ASP A 982 44.06 33.98 18.55
CA ASP A 982 45.47 34.34 18.78
C ASP A 982 46.21 34.17 17.45
N LYS A 983 46.85 35.26 17.01
CA LYS A 983 47.59 35.31 15.75
C LYS A 983 48.82 34.43 15.76
#